data_AF-K2NWI7-F1
#
_entry.id   AF-K2NWI7-F1
#
_cell.length_a   1.000
_cell.length_b   1.000
_cell.length_c   1.000
_cell.angle_alpha   90.00
_cell.angle_beta   90.00
_cell.angle_gamma   90.00
#
_symmetry.space_group_name_H-M   'P 1'
#
loop_
_entity.id
_entity.type
_entity.pdbx_description
1 polymer ?
#
loop_
_entity_poly.entity_id
_entity_poly.type
_entity_poly.pdbx_seq_one_letter_code
_entity_poly.pdbx_strand_id
1 'polypeptide(L)'
;RDGWQQKKQQQQQQQQQEEEEHTPATRDVGPSMAALHGVSDTWSSALAVIKFSQTGQQRDVAWQMHHLPLPLAAQCGAILFEAGQCAMGVELMHSWQHPEARTTIRAKIRATNWMRRTIKTLGVIGDVETLRTVVSVLHQSLMEQKNRLQRQTGPQANTSSSEPSVGVTSEESYPFLSALGMQRTRLLLVKAVHELTMQDEGVVPVYEKLSWINATAMAIKPQGTQSPSFIPFILQEDFGIVIEPSPSYDENLLQQIGPAFLSGFVHPSQCGPAEILSMPRNEIRYLYKKGIGPSGELWTEVKDLVLPESPMLQQACQVATLVDALFGPAEHILPRHGRRKKRTSDLSKNQCRLRNFFISQLRSSRSLSRRRWSCALLRYPRLLQRLNLSPMMVFCESALTFHSFKVHVPFVRCCMPLLRRLRRMGQDEKAARLVWNHLSVDSPVLALMFKENPWALEDAVTVICRTMRTGVGRRREAWMGHRSLAVLRVAAASGLLTPAHCIPTCAAALDCGVHFATVQQFVGEVFGHDGDTTKWVLNMVRLTTESHTTRLLVPLESPSHSTRMRSLLRRHAYESNAICSPPSVEICVPSRSKILALWTLVNDEFTSTPLRRLICRLFLDEGSLMELNSISEAQHVGLQGLNNFFCEEVLASIAANCTTERSYVIFMDAILSRRRLRDAQRCKQLLLSEMDDECGNVLLPSLAIEKVSIPSEAC
;
A
#
# COMPACT_ATOMS: atom_id res chain seq x y z
N ARG A 1 -44.99 -32.85 81.44
CA ARG A 1 -43.63 -32.51 80.96
C ARG A 1 -43.33 -33.18 79.60
N ASP A 2 -44.03 -34.26 79.24
CA ASP A 2 -43.78 -35.00 78.00
C ASP A 2 -44.41 -34.39 76.73
N GLY A 3 -45.46 -33.56 76.87
CA GLY A 3 -46.06 -32.85 75.72
C GLY A 3 -45.24 -31.69 75.15
N TRP A 4 -44.24 -31.18 75.89
CA TRP A 4 -43.36 -30.09 75.43
C TRP A 4 -42.14 -30.60 74.63
N GLN A 5 -41.71 -31.84 74.90
CA GLN A 5 -40.63 -32.50 74.15
C GLN A 5 -41.11 -33.03 72.79
N GLN A 6 -42.34 -33.54 72.70
CA GLN A 6 -42.94 -33.95 71.43
C GLN A 6 -43.17 -32.77 70.47
N LYS A 7 -43.62 -31.61 70.97
CA LYS A 7 -43.76 -30.40 70.15
C LYS A 7 -42.43 -29.85 69.65
N LYS A 8 -41.36 -29.94 70.45
CA LYS A 8 -40.01 -29.55 70.00
C LYS A 8 -39.43 -30.51 68.95
N GLN A 9 -39.70 -31.81 69.06
CA GLN A 9 -39.25 -32.79 68.07
C GLN A 9 -40.02 -32.69 66.75
N GLN A 10 -41.34 -32.45 66.77
CA GLN A 10 -42.10 -32.20 65.54
C GLN A 10 -41.73 -30.89 64.85
N GLN A 11 -41.42 -29.84 65.62
CA GLN A 11 -41.00 -28.55 65.06
C GLN A 11 -39.55 -28.58 64.51
N GLN A 12 -38.66 -29.41 65.08
CA GLN A 12 -37.34 -29.70 64.50
C GLN A 12 -37.40 -30.58 63.26
N GLN A 13 -38.32 -31.55 63.18
CA GLN A 13 -38.51 -32.36 61.98
C GLN A 13 -39.17 -31.57 60.83
N GLN A 14 -40.08 -30.63 61.12
CA GLN A 14 -40.62 -29.74 60.09
C GLN A 14 -39.61 -28.69 59.60
N GLN A 15 -38.74 -28.15 60.47
CA GLN A 15 -37.67 -27.26 60.03
C GLN A 15 -36.57 -27.99 59.24
N GLN A 16 -36.28 -29.27 59.54
CA GLN A 16 -35.35 -30.06 58.72
C GLN A 16 -35.94 -30.47 57.37
N GLN A 17 -37.26 -30.68 57.26
CA GLN A 17 -37.91 -30.95 55.97
C GLN A 17 -38.07 -29.69 55.10
N GLU A 18 -38.25 -28.50 55.69
CA GLU A 18 -38.26 -27.23 54.92
C GLU A 18 -36.85 -26.75 54.53
N GLU A 19 -35.79 -27.10 55.27
CA GLU A 19 -34.39 -26.83 54.86
C GLU A 19 -33.83 -27.82 53.83
N GLU A 20 -34.41 -29.04 53.69
CA GLU A 20 -34.03 -30.00 52.64
C GLU A 20 -34.72 -29.77 51.28
N GLU A 21 -35.82 -28.99 51.22
CA GLU A 21 -36.53 -28.79 49.95
C GLU A 21 -36.19 -27.48 49.23
N HIS A 22 -35.61 -26.45 49.88
CA HIS A 22 -35.25 -25.17 49.24
C HIS A 22 -33.85 -24.64 49.64
N THR A 23 -32.78 -25.25 49.12
CA THR A 23 -31.53 -24.54 48.84
C THR A 23 -30.90 -25.03 47.53
N PRO A 24 -30.85 -24.20 46.46
CA PRO A 24 -30.01 -24.50 45.32
C PRO A 24 -28.57 -24.27 45.75
N ALA A 25 -27.86 -25.34 46.11
CA ALA A 25 -26.42 -25.29 46.28
C ALA A 25 -25.78 -24.99 44.92
N THR A 26 -25.58 -23.71 44.61
CA THR A 26 -24.54 -23.25 43.69
C THR A 26 -23.18 -23.60 44.29
N ARG A 27 -22.80 -24.87 44.18
CA ARG A 27 -21.39 -25.25 44.18
C ARG A 27 -20.89 -24.99 42.76
N ASP A 28 -20.04 -23.98 42.61
CA ASP A 28 -19.12 -23.85 41.48
C ASP A 28 -18.16 -25.05 41.52
N VAL A 29 -18.62 -26.17 40.97
CA VAL A 29 -17.80 -27.34 40.67
C VAL A 29 -17.24 -27.11 39.28
N GLY A 30 -15.94 -26.91 39.18
CA GLY A 30 -15.24 -26.92 37.89
C GLY A 30 -15.53 -28.23 37.14
N PRO A 31 -15.56 -28.22 35.79
CA PRO A 31 -16.02 -29.37 35.03
C PRO A 31 -15.07 -30.56 35.23
N SER A 32 -15.51 -31.55 36.01
CA SER A 32 -14.89 -32.88 36.06
C SER A 32 -15.34 -33.66 34.82
N MET A 33 -14.41 -34.19 34.02
CA MET A 33 -14.71 -34.91 32.77
C MET A 33 -15.63 -36.12 32.96
N ALA A 34 -15.66 -36.70 34.16
CA ALA A 34 -16.60 -37.78 34.51
C ALA A 34 -18.08 -37.31 34.48
N ALA A 35 -18.35 -36.02 34.67
CA ALA A 35 -19.70 -35.45 34.58
C ALA A 35 -20.14 -35.13 33.14
N LEU A 36 -19.21 -35.04 32.17
CA LEU A 36 -19.52 -34.83 30.76
C LEU A 36 -19.92 -36.14 30.06
N HIS A 37 -19.26 -37.26 30.38
CA HIS A 37 -19.61 -38.58 29.87
C HIS A 37 -20.99 -39.09 30.30
N GLY A 38 -21.59 -38.53 31.36
CA GLY A 38 -22.90 -38.94 31.86
C GLY A 38 -24.09 -38.07 31.40
N VAL A 39 -23.86 -36.98 30.66
CA VAL A 39 -24.91 -35.98 30.36
C VAL A 39 -25.03 -35.62 28.88
N SER A 40 -24.06 -35.92 28.01
CA SER A 40 -24.04 -35.35 26.64
C SER A 40 -24.17 -36.35 25.48
N ASP A 41 -25.23 -37.15 25.49
CA ASP A 41 -25.56 -38.02 24.34
C ASP A 41 -26.44 -37.33 23.28
N THR A 42 -26.78 -36.04 23.46
CA THR A 42 -27.70 -35.32 22.56
C THR A 42 -27.31 -33.85 22.33
N TRP A 43 -27.74 -33.30 21.18
CA TRP A 43 -27.59 -31.88 20.81
C TRP A 43 -28.11 -30.91 21.89
N SER A 44 -29.20 -31.28 22.56
CA SER A 44 -29.82 -30.53 23.67
C SER A 44 -28.89 -30.39 24.88
N SER A 45 -28.08 -31.40 25.16
CA SER A 45 -27.15 -31.40 26.30
C SER A 45 -25.96 -30.47 26.08
N ALA A 46 -25.41 -30.41 24.86
CA ALA A 46 -24.33 -29.47 24.54
C ALA A 46 -24.79 -28.01 24.67
N LEU A 47 -26.04 -27.69 24.32
CA LEU A 47 -26.63 -26.35 24.53
C LEU A 47 -26.89 -26.03 26.00
N ALA A 48 -27.33 -27.03 26.77
CA ALA A 48 -27.56 -26.90 28.21
C ALA A 48 -26.24 -26.62 28.97
N VAL A 49 -25.13 -27.26 28.60
CA VAL A 49 -23.79 -27.02 29.17
C VAL A 49 -23.29 -25.60 28.87
N ILE A 50 -23.66 -25.02 27.73
CA ILE A 50 -23.31 -23.63 27.36
C ILE A 50 -24.21 -22.61 28.10
N LYS A 51 -25.20 -23.06 28.88
CA LYS A 51 -26.26 -22.23 29.50
C LYS A 51 -26.93 -21.30 28.48
N PHE A 52 -27.07 -21.76 27.24
CA PHE A 52 -27.74 -21.00 26.20
C PHE A 52 -29.25 -21.04 26.45
N SER A 53 -29.76 -20.06 27.18
CA SER A 53 -31.20 -19.84 27.32
C SER A 53 -31.67 -19.00 26.13
N GLN A 54 -32.65 -19.50 25.37
CA GLN A 54 -33.41 -18.66 24.48
C GLN A 54 -34.91 -18.74 24.75
N THR A 55 -35.47 -17.55 24.83
CA THR A 55 -36.87 -17.21 24.90
C THR A 55 -37.48 -17.32 23.50
N GLY A 56 -38.34 -18.31 23.28
CA GLY A 56 -39.31 -18.30 22.18
C GLY A 56 -39.23 -19.48 21.19
N GLN A 57 -40.35 -20.20 21.13
CA GLN A 57 -40.85 -21.15 20.12
C GLN A 57 -39.98 -22.37 19.75
N GLN A 58 -40.61 -23.55 19.91
CA GLN A 58 -40.19 -24.87 19.45
C GLN A 58 -39.81 -24.85 17.95
N ARG A 59 -38.52 -24.71 17.63
CA ARG A 59 -37.95 -25.19 16.37
C ARG A 59 -37.03 -26.36 16.66
N ASP A 60 -36.85 -27.23 15.68
CA ASP A 60 -35.95 -28.38 15.77
C ASP A 60 -34.53 -27.94 16.15
N VAL A 61 -33.99 -28.54 17.21
CA VAL A 61 -32.69 -28.22 17.82
C VAL A 61 -31.56 -28.43 16.81
N ALA A 62 -31.68 -29.42 15.92
CA ALA A 62 -30.73 -29.68 14.85
C ALA A 62 -30.68 -28.50 13.85
N TRP A 63 -31.84 -28.01 13.41
CA TRP A 63 -31.94 -26.89 12.48
C TRP A 63 -31.32 -25.60 13.04
N GLN A 64 -31.52 -25.32 14.33
CA GLN A 64 -30.96 -24.13 14.99
C GLN A 64 -29.43 -24.18 15.11
N MET A 65 -28.85 -25.36 15.33
CA MET A 65 -27.40 -25.56 15.44
C MET A 65 -26.65 -25.20 14.16
N HIS A 66 -27.23 -25.53 13.00
CA HIS A 66 -26.64 -25.20 11.71
C HIS A 66 -26.54 -23.69 11.46
N HIS A 67 -27.30 -22.86 12.19
CA HIS A 67 -27.34 -21.40 11.99
C HIS A 67 -26.66 -20.61 13.12
N LEU A 68 -26.02 -21.30 14.07
CA LEU A 68 -25.37 -20.62 15.19
C LEU A 68 -24.22 -19.71 14.73
N PRO A 69 -23.99 -18.58 15.43
CA PRO A 69 -22.79 -17.79 15.23
C PRO A 69 -21.52 -18.65 15.34
N LEU A 70 -20.57 -18.43 14.43
CA LEU A 70 -19.33 -19.21 14.31
C LEU A 70 -18.63 -19.56 15.66
N PRO A 71 -18.50 -18.64 16.65
CA PRO A 71 -17.89 -18.98 17.93
C PRO A 71 -18.69 -19.97 18.79
N LEU A 72 -20.03 -19.91 18.71
CA LEU A 72 -20.92 -20.80 19.46
C LEU A 72 -20.97 -22.17 18.79
N ALA A 73 -21.04 -22.23 17.46
CA ALA A 73 -20.91 -23.48 16.71
C ALA A 73 -19.58 -24.20 17.04
N ALA A 74 -18.48 -23.45 17.10
CA ALA A 74 -17.17 -23.99 17.50
C ALA A 74 -17.14 -24.50 18.95
N GLN A 75 -17.86 -23.84 19.86
CA GLN A 75 -17.96 -24.28 21.26
C GLN A 75 -18.83 -25.53 21.41
N CYS A 76 -19.91 -25.65 20.62
CA CYS A 76 -20.73 -26.86 20.58
C CYS A 76 -19.93 -28.04 20.02
N GLY A 77 -19.25 -27.85 18.89
CA GLY A 77 -18.37 -28.87 18.32
C GLY A 77 -17.27 -29.28 19.30
N ALA A 78 -16.64 -28.32 19.99
CA ALA A 78 -15.66 -28.57 21.04
C ALA A 78 -16.19 -29.50 22.15
N ILE A 79 -17.39 -29.23 22.67
CA ILE A 79 -18.03 -30.05 23.72
C ILE A 79 -18.35 -31.44 23.19
N LEU A 80 -18.89 -31.55 21.96
CA LEU A 80 -19.21 -32.85 21.36
C LEU A 80 -17.97 -33.72 21.16
N PHE A 81 -16.85 -33.14 20.72
CA PHE A 81 -15.60 -33.89 20.62
C PHE A 81 -15.06 -34.28 22.00
N GLU A 82 -15.08 -33.39 22.99
CA GLU A 82 -14.67 -33.71 24.37
C GLU A 82 -15.54 -34.79 25.01
N ALA A 83 -16.78 -34.96 24.56
CA ALA A 83 -17.68 -36.01 24.99
C ALA A 83 -17.52 -37.35 24.24
N GLY A 84 -16.61 -37.44 23.26
CA GLY A 84 -16.45 -38.62 22.41
C GLY A 84 -17.51 -38.75 21.29
N GLN A 85 -18.39 -37.76 21.13
CA GLN A 85 -19.43 -37.73 20.08
C GLN A 85 -18.86 -37.19 18.76
N CYS A 86 -17.83 -37.86 18.23
CA CYS A 86 -17.07 -37.40 17.07
C CYS A 86 -17.94 -37.24 15.82
N ALA A 87 -18.82 -38.21 15.53
CA ALA A 87 -19.69 -38.19 14.36
C ALA A 87 -20.60 -36.94 14.33
N MET A 88 -21.24 -36.61 15.46
CA MET A 88 -22.09 -35.41 15.58
C MET A 88 -21.27 -34.12 15.47
N GLY A 89 -20.05 -34.10 16.03
CA GLY A 89 -19.15 -32.95 15.89
C GLY A 89 -18.72 -32.69 14.43
N VAL A 90 -18.45 -33.75 13.67
CA VAL A 90 -18.14 -33.67 12.23
C VAL A 90 -19.36 -33.28 11.41
N GLU A 91 -20.52 -33.87 11.73
CA GLU A 91 -21.80 -33.51 11.11
C GLU A 91 -22.08 -32.01 11.26
N LEU A 92 -21.84 -31.43 12.45
CA LEU A 92 -21.93 -29.97 12.65
C LEU A 92 -21.03 -29.21 11.68
N MET A 93 -19.78 -29.63 11.50
CA MET A 93 -18.85 -28.92 10.60
C MET A 93 -19.29 -28.98 9.13
N HIS A 94 -19.91 -30.09 8.73
CA HIS A 94 -20.42 -30.33 7.38
C HIS A 94 -21.71 -29.57 7.10
N SER A 95 -22.66 -29.61 8.03
CA SER A 95 -24.03 -29.09 7.86
C SER A 95 -24.20 -27.63 8.30
N TRP A 96 -23.21 -27.03 8.99
CA TRP A 96 -23.27 -25.63 9.42
C TRP A 96 -23.39 -24.69 8.23
N GLN A 97 -24.36 -23.78 8.31
CA GLN A 97 -24.68 -22.79 7.29
C GLN A 97 -24.14 -21.41 7.70
N HIS A 98 -23.53 -20.72 6.74
CA HIS A 98 -22.94 -19.41 6.99
C HIS A 98 -24.05 -18.38 7.25
N PRO A 99 -24.08 -17.66 8.39
CA PRO A 99 -25.04 -16.58 8.60
C PRO A 99 -24.84 -15.48 7.55
N GLU A 100 -25.90 -14.81 7.10
CA GLU A 100 -25.85 -13.83 5.99
C GLU A 100 -24.80 -12.70 6.19
N ALA A 101 -24.48 -12.38 7.44
CA ALA A 101 -23.44 -11.42 7.79
C ALA A 101 -22.02 -12.02 7.72
N ARG A 102 -21.10 -11.32 7.04
CA ARG A 102 -19.68 -11.71 6.92
C ARG A 102 -19.02 -11.89 8.29
N THR A 103 -18.45 -13.08 8.53
CA THR A 103 -17.83 -13.42 9.83
C THR A 103 -16.64 -12.52 10.17
N THR A 104 -16.70 -11.91 11.37
CA THR A 104 -15.65 -10.99 11.84
C THR A 104 -14.36 -11.72 12.21
N ILE A 105 -13.21 -11.04 12.11
CA ILE A 105 -11.90 -11.59 12.51
C ILE A 105 -11.91 -12.06 13.98
N ARG A 106 -12.59 -11.33 14.87
CA ARG A 106 -12.71 -11.66 16.29
C ARG A 106 -13.46 -12.98 16.49
N ALA A 107 -14.56 -13.19 15.77
CA ALA A 107 -15.33 -14.43 15.82
C ALA A 107 -14.47 -15.63 15.39
N LYS A 108 -13.74 -15.50 14.28
CA LYS A 108 -12.82 -16.55 13.81
C LYS A 108 -11.72 -16.86 14.83
N ILE A 109 -11.18 -15.86 15.52
CA ILE A 109 -10.16 -16.08 16.58
C ILE A 109 -10.75 -16.87 17.75
N ARG A 110 -11.95 -16.51 18.22
CA ARG A 110 -12.62 -17.23 19.32
C ARG A 110 -12.91 -18.68 18.95
N ALA A 111 -13.48 -18.92 17.76
CA ALA A 111 -13.76 -20.26 17.25
C ALA A 111 -12.48 -21.13 17.16
N THR A 112 -11.40 -20.59 16.58
CA THR A 112 -10.11 -21.31 16.54
C THR A 112 -9.53 -21.60 17.92
N ASN A 113 -9.71 -20.70 18.90
CA ASN A 113 -9.23 -20.93 20.25
C ASN A 113 -9.99 -22.07 20.96
N TRP A 114 -11.31 -22.18 20.75
CA TRP A 114 -12.11 -23.30 21.26
C TRP A 114 -11.63 -24.62 20.67
N MET A 115 -11.63 -24.75 19.34
CA MET A 115 -11.16 -25.95 18.66
C MET A 115 -9.72 -26.34 19.06
N ARG A 116 -8.82 -25.37 19.22
CA ARG A 116 -7.44 -25.64 19.66
C ARG A 116 -7.39 -26.18 21.09
N ARG A 117 -8.25 -25.72 22.00
CA ARG A 117 -8.31 -26.24 23.37
C ARG A 117 -8.78 -27.68 23.35
N THR A 118 -9.86 -27.95 22.65
CA THR A 118 -10.42 -29.30 22.47
C THR A 118 -9.42 -30.27 21.88
N ILE A 119 -8.71 -29.91 20.81
CA ILE A 119 -7.64 -30.75 20.23
C ILE A 119 -6.58 -31.11 21.29
N LYS A 120 -6.17 -30.14 22.12
CA LYS A 120 -5.23 -30.39 23.21
C LYS A 120 -5.84 -31.31 24.28
N THR A 121 -7.10 -31.09 24.64
CA THR A 121 -7.82 -31.92 25.62
C THR A 121 -7.88 -33.38 25.13
N LEU A 122 -8.24 -33.62 23.87
CA LEU A 122 -8.24 -34.96 23.27
C LEU A 122 -6.86 -35.62 23.30
N GLY A 123 -5.80 -34.85 23.03
CA GLY A 123 -4.42 -35.32 23.14
C GLY A 123 -4.02 -35.74 24.56
N VAL A 124 -4.49 -35.00 25.57
CA VAL A 124 -4.25 -35.32 26.98
C VAL A 124 -5.06 -36.53 27.45
N ILE A 125 -6.27 -36.71 26.93
CA ILE A 125 -7.15 -37.86 27.26
C ILE A 125 -6.69 -39.13 26.54
N GLY A 126 -6.02 -38.99 25.39
CA GLY A 126 -5.61 -40.12 24.55
C GLY A 126 -6.71 -40.65 23.63
N ASP A 127 -7.72 -39.84 23.30
CA ASP A 127 -8.77 -40.20 22.33
C ASP A 127 -8.23 -40.09 20.89
N VAL A 128 -7.53 -41.13 20.47
CA VAL A 128 -6.84 -41.20 19.18
C VAL A 128 -7.82 -41.30 18.01
N GLU A 129 -8.96 -41.98 18.17
CA GLU A 129 -9.95 -42.15 17.10
C GLU A 129 -10.60 -40.81 16.72
N THR A 130 -11.01 -40.02 17.72
CA THR A 130 -11.51 -38.68 17.49
C THR A 130 -10.43 -37.78 16.90
N LEU A 131 -9.18 -37.87 17.37
CA LEU A 131 -8.06 -37.10 16.80
C LEU A 131 -7.79 -37.43 15.33
N ARG A 132 -7.77 -38.71 14.94
CA ARG A 132 -7.60 -39.16 13.53
C ARG A 132 -8.68 -38.57 12.63
N THR A 133 -9.92 -38.59 13.10
CA THR A 133 -11.07 -38.06 12.36
C THR A 133 -10.95 -36.55 12.20
N VAL A 134 -10.61 -35.83 13.27
CA VAL A 134 -10.39 -34.37 13.23
C VAL A 134 -9.23 -34.01 12.29
N VAL A 135 -8.11 -34.73 12.33
CA VAL A 135 -6.98 -34.54 11.41
C VAL A 135 -7.41 -34.73 9.95
N SER A 136 -8.16 -35.80 9.67
CA SER A 136 -8.66 -36.12 8.32
C SER A 136 -9.57 -35.03 7.76
N VAL A 137 -10.54 -34.57 8.57
CA VAL A 137 -11.49 -33.50 8.21
C VAL A 137 -10.76 -32.17 7.96
N LEU A 138 -9.81 -31.81 8.82
CA LEU A 138 -9.01 -30.60 8.67
C LEU A 138 -8.11 -30.65 7.42
N HIS A 139 -7.50 -31.80 7.14
CA HIS A 139 -6.67 -32.03 5.96
C HIS A 139 -7.49 -31.93 4.67
N GLN A 140 -8.63 -32.62 4.61
CA GLN A 140 -9.54 -32.59 3.45
C GLN A 140 -10.02 -31.16 3.17
N SER A 141 -10.53 -30.46 4.18
CA SER A 141 -11.00 -29.07 4.02
C SER A 141 -9.88 -28.14 3.56
N LEU A 142 -8.65 -28.31 4.07
CA LEU A 142 -7.51 -27.49 3.65
C LEU A 142 -7.15 -27.72 2.17
N MET A 143 -7.18 -28.97 1.70
CA MET A 143 -6.92 -29.33 0.31
C MET A 143 -8.02 -28.83 -0.63
N GLU A 144 -9.29 -28.94 -0.24
CA GLU A 144 -10.42 -28.40 -1.00
C GLU A 144 -10.32 -26.87 -1.17
N GLN A 145 -10.04 -26.14 -0.09
CA GLN A 145 -9.83 -24.69 -0.14
C GLN A 145 -8.65 -24.30 -1.05
N LYS A 146 -7.57 -25.08 -1.03
CA LYS A 146 -6.38 -24.87 -1.89
C LYS A 146 -6.70 -25.08 -3.36
N ASN A 147 -7.43 -26.15 -3.70
CA ASN A 147 -7.80 -26.49 -5.07
C ASN A 147 -8.79 -25.47 -5.66
N ARG A 148 -9.71 -24.93 -4.85
CA ARG A 148 -10.61 -23.84 -5.27
C ARG A 148 -9.85 -22.58 -5.67
N LEU A 149 -8.85 -22.19 -4.88
CA LEU A 149 -8.04 -21.02 -5.19
C LEU A 149 -7.33 -21.17 -6.56
N GLN A 150 -6.90 -22.39 -6.92
CA GLN A 150 -6.30 -22.68 -8.24
C GLN A 150 -7.29 -22.45 -9.38
N ARG A 151 -8.54 -22.90 -9.24
CA ARG A 151 -9.59 -22.72 -10.26
C ARG A 151 -9.95 -21.25 -10.47
N GLN A 152 -9.87 -20.42 -9.42
CA GLN A 152 -10.20 -18.99 -9.49
C GLN A 152 -9.06 -18.10 -10.03
N THR A 153 -7.82 -18.59 -10.09
CA THR A 153 -6.64 -17.80 -10.50
C THR A 153 -6.18 -18.08 -11.93
N GLY A 154 -6.86 -18.96 -12.68
CA GLY A 154 -6.66 -19.12 -14.12
C GLY A 154 -7.13 -17.89 -14.91
N PRO A 155 -6.56 -17.61 -16.09
CA PRO A 155 -7.09 -16.58 -16.98
C PRO A 155 -8.47 -17.04 -17.44
N GLN A 156 -9.54 -16.52 -16.85
CA GLN A 156 -10.86 -16.57 -17.49
C GLN A 156 -10.73 -15.76 -18.78
N ALA A 157 -10.64 -16.49 -19.89
CA ALA A 157 -10.77 -15.92 -21.22
C ALA A 157 -12.09 -15.15 -21.26
N ASN A 158 -11.99 -13.86 -21.60
CA ASN A 158 -13.12 -13.00 -21.88
C ASN A 158 -13.96 -13.62 -23.00
N THR A 159 -14.94 -14.43 -22.65
CA THR A 159 -16.06 -14.77 -23.52
C THR A 159 -17.28 -14.17 -22.85
N SER A 160 -17.65 -13.00 -23.37
CA SER A 160 -18.94 -12.38 -23.17
C SER A 160 -20.02 -13.33 -23.68
N SER A 161 -20.55 -14.17 -22.81
CA SER A 161 -21.88 -14.75 -22.99
C SER A 161 -22.69 -14.41 -21.74
N SER A 162 -23.69 -13.57 -21.96
CA SER A 162 -24.73 -13.22 -21.02
C SER A 162 -25.73 -14.37 -20.93
N GLU A 163 -25.30 -15.47 -20.31
CA GLU A 163 -26.22 -16.43 -19.73
C GLU A 163 -25.89 -16.53 -18.23
N PRO A 164 -26.89 -16.53 -17.34
CA PRO A 164 -26.67 -16.84 -15.95
C PRO A 164 -26.28 -18.32 -15.92
N SER A 165 -24.98 -18.62 -15.99
CA SER A 165 -24.51 -19.95 -15.64
C SER A 165 -25.00 -20.18 -14.22
N VAL A 166 -25.99 -21.05 -14.07
CA VAL A 166 -26.29 -21.73 -12.82
C VAL A 166 -25.04 -22.56 -12.54
N GLY A 167 -24.03 -21.87 -12.01
CA GLY A 167 -22.76 -22.46 -11.66
C GLY A 167 -23.10 -23.45 -10.58
N VAL A 168 -22.94 -24.73 -10.90
CA VAL A 168 -22.89 -25.82 -9.92
C VAL A 168 -22.04 -25.31 -8.77
N THR A 169 -22.71 -24.93 -7.68
CA THR A 169 -22.07 -24.55 -6.44
C THR A 169 -21.32 -25.81 -6.04
N SER A 170 -20.00 -25.81 -6.21
CA SER A 170 -19.17 -26.85 -5.61
C SER A 170 -19.47 -26.78 -4.11
N GLU A 171 -20.32 -27.68 -3.63
CA GLU A 171 -20.69 -27.77 -2.22
C GLU A 171 -19.40 -27.87 -1.43
N GLU A 172 -19.26 -27.00 -0.43
CA GLU A 172 -18.14 -27.08 0.50
C GLU A 172 -18.43 -28.24 1.42
N SER A 173 -17.57 -29.27 1.41
CA SER A 173 -17.72 -30.43 2.30
C SER A 173 -17.73 -29.99 3.77
N TYR A 174 -17.06 -28.87 4.10
CA TYR A 174 -17.04 -28.31 5.46
C TYR A 174 -17.14 -26.77 5.45
N PRO A 175 -18.36 -26.20 5.36
CA PRO A 175 -18.56 -24.75 5.32
C PRO A 175 -18.06 -24.05 6.59
N PHE A 176 -18.10 -24.71 7.75
CA PHE A 176 -17.53 -24.18 9.01
C PHE A 176 -16.03 -23.91 8.89
N LEU A 177 -15.26 -24.86 8.35
CA LEU A 177 -13.81 -24.74 8.18
C LEU A 177 -13.45 -23.77 7.06
N SER A 178 -14.29 -23.68 6.02
CA SER A 178 -14.20 -22.62 4.99
C SER A 178 -14.37 -21.23 5.60
N ALA A 179 -15.35 -21.06 6.49
CA ALA A 179 -15.58 -19.80 7.20
C ALA A 179 -14.40 -19.40 8.10
N LEU A 180 -13.68 -20.35 8.72
CA LEU A 180 -12.43 -20.08 9.45
C LEU A 180 -11.31 -19.60 8.49
N GLY A 181 -11.24 -20.22 7.33
CA GLY A 181 -10.30 -19.96 6.25
C GLY A 181 -8.93 -20.63 6.43
N MET A 182 -8.25 -20.84 5.29
CA MET A 182 -7.02 -21.63 5.13
C MET A 182 -5.96 -21.43 6.22
N GLN A 183 -5.71 -20.20 6.67
CA GLN A 183 -4.69 -19.92 7.70
C GLN A 183 -5.02 -20.54 9.07
N ARG A 184 -6.29 -20.54 9.47
CA ARG A 184 -6.74 -21.07 10.76
C ARG A 184 -6.92 -22.57 10.70
N THR A 185 -7.46 -23.09 9.60
CA THR A 185 -7.55 -24.54 9.34
C THR A 185 -6.15 -25.17 9.35
N ARG A 186 -5.16 -24.54 8.69
CA ARG A 186 -3.75 -24.95 8.77
C ARG A 186 -3.23 -25.01 10.20
N LEU A 187 -3.51 -23.99 11.03
CA LEU A 187 -3.07 -23.99 12.43
C LEU A 187 -3.66 -25.16 13.22
N LEU A 188 -4.97 -25.41 13.06
CA LEU A 188 -5.65 -26.50 13.75
C LEU A 188 -5.10 -27.85 13.30
N LEU A 189 -4.86 -28.04 12.00
CA LEU A 189 -4.28 -29.27 11.45
C LEU A 189 -2.90 -29.55 12.06
N VAL A 190 -1.98 -28.58 12.03
CA VAL A 190 -0.64 -28.74 12.61
C VAL A 190 -0.71 -29.09 14.09
N LYS A 191 -1.65 -28.46 14.83
CA LYS A 191 -1.79 -28.76 16.26
C LYS A 191 -2.40 -30.13 16.51
N ALA A 192 -3.38 -30.57 15.72
CA ALA A 192 -3.97 -31.89 15.83
C ALA A 192 -2.96 -33.01 15.52
N VAL A 193 -2.15 -32.83 14.47
CA VAL A 193 -1.09 -33.79 14.11
C VAL A 193 0.00 -33.83 15.17
N HIS A 194 0.34 -32.69 15.78
CA HIS A 194 1.26 -32.68 16.93
C HIS A 194 0.71 -33.52 18.10
N GLU A 195 -0.56 -33.29 18.52
CA GLU A 195 -1.14 -34.07 19.63
C GLU A 195 -1.26 -35.57 19.29
N LEU A 196 -1.47 -35.92 18.01
CA LEU A 196 -1.50 -37.30 17.53
C LEU A 196 -0.09 -37.95 17.52
N THR A 197 0.94 -37.23 17.09
CA THR A 197 2.34 -37.72 17.05
C THR A 197 2.89 -37.97 18.45
N MET A 198 2.45 -37.17 19.43
CA MET A 198 2.85 -37.29 20.84
C MET A 198 2.24 -38.51 21.57
N GLN A 199 1.28 -39.21 20.97
CA GLN A 199 0.70 -40.44 21.55
C GLN A 199 1.68 -41.60 21.51
N ASP A 200 1.50 -42.60 22.37
CA ASP A 200 2.36 -43.77 22.43
C ASP A 200 2.33 -44.60 21.14
N GLU A 201 3.46 -45.24 20.84
CA GLU A 201 3.62 -46.05 19.62
C GLU A 201 2.65 -47.24 19.54
N GLY A 202 2.24 -47.78 20.69
CA GLY A 202 1.26 -48.86 20.76
C GLY A 202 -0.14 -48.49 20.27
N VAL A 203 -0.47 -47.19 20.24
CA VAL A 203 -1.79 -46.69 19.81
C VAL A 203 -1.70 -46.01 18.44
N VAL A 204 -0.60 -45.29 18.18
CA VAL A 204 -0.31 -44.66 16.89
C VAL A 204 1.06 -45.14 16.42
N PRO A 205 1.15 -46.04 15.42
CA PRO A 205 2.43 -46.55 14.95
C PRO A 205 3.26 -45.45 14.25
N VAL A 206 4.59 -45.61 14.26
CA VAL A 206 5.54 -44.64 13.65
C VAL A 206 5.19 -44.32 12.19
N TYR A 207 4.80 -45.33 11.41
CA TYR A 207 4.38 -45.14 10.01
C TYR A 207 3.18 -44.19 9.87
N GLU A 208 2.20 -44.30 10.76
CA GLU A 208 1.01 -43.42 10.76
C GLU A 208 1.43 -41.97 11.10
N LYS A 209 2.28 -41.79 12.11
CA LYS A 209 2.81 -40.46 12.50
C LYS A 209 3.52 -39.79 11.33
N LEU A 210 4.44 -40.50 10.68
CA LEU A 210 5.16 -40.01 9.52
C LEU A 210 4.23 -39.69 8.34
N SER A 211 3.21 -40.53 8.09
CA SER A 211 2.23 -40.29 7.04
C SER A 211 1.46 -38.98 7.24
N TRP A 212 1.03 -38.68 8.47
CA TRP A 212 0.34 -37.44 8.79
C TRP A 212 1.25 -36.20 8.75
N ILE A 213 2.52 -36.32 9.14
CA ILE A 213 3.50 -35.24 8.99
C ILE A 213 3.71 -34.92 7.50
N ASN A 214 3.88 -35.92 6.64
CA ASN A 214 4.02 -35.76 5.20
C ASN A 214 2.75 -35.13 4.58
N ALA A 215 1.58 -35.67 4.87
CA ALA A 215 0.30 -35.14 4.37
C ALA A 215 0.11 -33.66 4.75
N THR A 216 0.44 -33.32 6.00
CA THR A 216 0.37 -31.94 6.50
C THR A 216 1.34 -31.01 5.79
N ALA A 217 2.60 -31.42 5.60
CA ALA A 217 3.59 -30.64 4.87
C ALA A 217 3.17 -30.38 3.40
N MET A 218 2.59 -31.39 2.74
CA MET A 218 2.10 -31.29 1.37
C MET A 218 0.87 -30.38 1.24
N ALA A 219 -0.07 -30.46 2.19
CA ALA A 219 -1.24 -29.58 2.23
C ALA A 219 -0.83 -28.11 2.40
N ILE A 220 0.19 -27.87 3.23
CA ILE A 220 0.68 -26.54 3.61
C ILE A 220 1.55 -25.85 2.55
N LYS A 221 2.16 -26.61 1.64
CA LYS A 221 3.10 -26.09 0.63
C LYS A 221 2.52 -24.90 -0.16
N PRO A 222 3.22 -23.74 -0.24
CA PRO A 222 2.79 -22.57 -1.02
C PRO A 222 2.62 -22.89 -2.51
N GLN A 223 1.67 -22.24 -3.18
CA GLN A 223 1.36 -22.47 -4.59
C GLN A 223 2.41 -21.83 -5.54
N GLY A 224 2.71 -22.49 -6.66
CA GLY A 224 3.46 -21.91 -7.79
C GLY A 224 4.98 -21.79 -7.62
N THR A 225 5.53 -22.29 -6.51
CA THR A 225 6.98 -22.32 -6.28
C THR A 225 7.49 -23.75 -6.37
N GLN A 226 8.55 -23.98 -7.18
CA GLN A 226 9.34 -25.23 -7.13
C GLN A 226 10.06 -25.43 -5.78
N SER A 227 9.85 -24.52 -4.82
CA SER A 227 10.41 -24.60 -3.48
C SER A 227 10.11 -25.95 -2.81
N PRO A 228 11.06 -26.47 -2.01
CA PRO A 228 10.86 -27.69 -1.24
C PRO A 228 9.66 -27.56 -0.30
N SER A 229 8.99 -28.67 -0.05
CA SER A 229 7.99 -28.80 1.02
C SER A 229 8.65 -28.46 2.36
N PHE A 230 8.01 -27.64 3.17
CA PHE A 230 8.50 -27.24 4.49
C PHE A 230 7.67 -27.93 5.57
N ILE A 231 8.32 -28.72 6.43
CA ILE A 231 7.67 -29.36 7.58
C ILE A 231 7.58 -28.30 8.70
N PRO A 232 6.40 -28.06 9.31
CA PRO A 232 6.26 -27.16 10.47
C PRO A 232 7.26 -27.48 11.58
N PHE A 233 7.83 -26.46 12.23
CA PHE A 233 8.93 -26.68 13.19
C PHE A 233 8.52 -27.54 14.40
N ILE A 234 7.28 -27.39 14.86
CA ILE A 234 6.74 -28.22 15.94
C ILE A 234 6.76 -29.72 15.55
N LEU A 235 6.39 -30.05 14.30
CA LEU A 235 6.39 -31.43 13.81
C LEU A 235 7.80 -31.97 13.54
N GLN A 236 8.75 -31.09 13.20
CA GLN A 236 10.18 -31.48 13.12
C GLN A 236 10.74 -31.86 14.50
N GLU A 237 10.26 -31.20 15.56
CA GLU A 237 10.67 -31.54 16.93
C GLU A 237 9.97 -32.79 17.44
N ASP A 238 8.67 -32.94 17.15
CA ASP A 238 7.94 -34.17 17.46
C ASP A 238 8.65 -35.39 16.82
N PHE A 239 9.19 -35.22 15.61
CA PHE A 239 10.01 -36.23 14.96
C PHE A 239 11.26 -36.59 15.78
N GLY A 240 12.09 -35.61 16.17
CA GLY A 240 13.31 -35.89 16.93
C GLY A 240 13.06 -36.41 18.36
N ILE A 241 11.94 -36.06 18.97
CA ILE A 241 11.61 -36.48 20.35
C ILE A 241 10.98 -37.87 20.39
N VAL A 242 10.12 -38.20 19.42
CA VAL A 242 9.23 -39.39 19.49
C VAL A 242 9.53 -40.42 18.41
N ILE A 243 9.95 -39.99 17.22
CA ILE A 243 10.12 -40.88 16.06
C ILE A 243 11.57 -41.34 15.92
N GLU A 244 12.53 -40.42 15.90
CA GLU A 244 13.96 -40.72 15.79
C GLU A 244 14.48 -41.72 16.85
N PRO A 245 14.07 -41.66 18.14
CA PRO A 245 14.49 -42.64 19.13
C PRO A 245 13.66 -43.94 19.14
N SER A 246 12.62 -44.08 18.31
CA SER A 246 11.79 -45.29 18.29
C SER A 246 12.54 -46.47 17.68
N PRO A 247 12.42 -47.68 18.25
CA PRO A 247 13.03 -48.88 17.68
C PRO A 247 12.44 -49.30 16.32
N SER A 248 11.25 -48.81 15.98
CA SER A 248 10.57 -49.10 14.72
C SER A 248 10.91 -48.10 13.61
N TYR A 249 11.74 -47.09 13.90
CA TYR A 249 12.16 -46.09 12.94
C TYR A 249 13.38 -46.56 12.14
N ASP A 250 13.30 -46.39 10.81
CA ASP A 250 14.38 -46.61 9.85
C ASP A 250 14.35 -45.47 8.83
N GLU A 251 15.53 -44.98 8.43
CA GLU A 251 15.70 -43.92 7.41
C GLU A 251 15.04 -44.30 6.07
N ASN A 252 14.97 -45.61 5.76
CA ASN A 252 14.27 -46.08 4.56
C ASN A 252 12.76 -45.76 4.58
N LEU A 253 12.14 -45.66 5.76
CA LEU A 253 10.72 -45.31 5.89
C LEU A 253 10.45 -43.88 5.40
N LEU A 254 11.39 -42.95 5.60
CA LEU A 254 11.24 -41.56 5.13
C LEU A 254 11.10 -41.50 3.61
N GLN A 255 11.88 -42.32 2.89
CA GLN A 255 11.84 -42.38 1.42
C GLN A 255 10.55 -43.04 0.91
N GLN A 256 10.01 -44.01 1.66
CA GLN A 256 8.78 -44.72 1.29
C GLN A 256 7.51 -43.90 1.50
N ILE A 257 7.46 -43.05 2.53
CA ILE A 257 6.22 -42.35 2.93
C ILE A 257 5.97 -41.11 2.07
N GLY A 258 6.99 -40.33 1.75
CA GLY A 258 6.78 -39.24 0.81
C GLY A 258 7.87 -38.19 0.68
N PRO A 259 7.74 -37.32 -0.34
CA PRO A 259 8.77 -36.37 -0.72
C PRO A 259 8.95 -35.22 0.29
N ALA A 260 8.06 -35.08 1.28
CA ALA A 260 8.19 -34.03 2.28
C ALA A 260 9.49 -34.15 3.09
N PHE A 261 9.94 -35.37 3.37
CA PHE A 261 11.09 -35.64 4.23
C PHE A 261 12.44 -35.42 3.54
N LEU A 262 12.50 -35.48 2.20
CA LEU A 262 13.74 -35.32 1.43
C LEU A 262 14.43 -33.96 1.63
N SER A 263 13.66 -32.91 1.90
CA SER A 263 14.17 -31.54 2.02
C SER A 263 13.37 -30.68 3.00
N GLY A 264 12.47 -31.29 3.78
CA GLY A 264 11.52 -30.56 4.62
C GLY A 264 12.01 -30.26 6.02
N PHE A 265 13.03 -30.97 6.49
CA PHE A 265 13.75 -30.66 7.73
C PHE A 265 14.70 -29.50 7.47
N VAL A 266 14.45 -28.38 8.13
CA VAL A 266 15.21 -27.14 7.91
C VAL A 266 15.41 -26.51 9.28
N HIS A 267 16.66 -26.24 9.65
CA HIS A 267 16.95 -25.52 10.87
C HIS A 267 16.55 -24.04 10.72
N PRO A 268 15.95 -23.38 11.72
CA PRO A 268 15.48 -21.99 11.57
C PRO A 268 16.57 -21.00 11.14
N SER A 269 17.85 -21.25 11.48
CA SER A 269 18.99 -20.42 11.04
C SER A 269 19.29 -20.51 9.54
N GLN A 270 18.87 -21.59 8.88
CA GLN A 270 19.01 -21.76 7.42
C GLN A 270 17.93 -20.96 6.67
N CYS A 271 16.85 -20.57 7.34
CA CYS A 271 15.79 -19.78 6.73
C CYS A 271 16.23 -18.33 6.50
N GLY A 272 15.94 -17.78 5.33
CA GLY A 272 16.16 -16.36 5.05
C GLY A 272 15.10 -15.46 5.73
N PRO A 273 15.36 -14.15 5.92
CA PRO A 273 14.35 -13.22 6.45
C PRO A 273 13.04 -13.19 5.66
N ALA A 274 13.09 -13.42 4.34
CA ALA A 274 11.92 -13.49 3.48
C ALA A 274 11.04 -14.72 3.80
N GLU A 275 11.68 -15.84 4.10
CA GLU A 275 11.00 -17.11 4.42
C GLU A 275 10.34 -16.98 5.79
N ILE A 276 11.06 -16.51 6.80
CA ILE A 276 10.52 -16.25 8.14
C ILE A 276 9.29 -15.32 8.07
N LEU A 277 9.36 -14.20 7.34
CA LEU A 277 8.21 -13.29 7.21
C LEU A 277 7.01 -13.90 6.46
N SER A 278 7.26 -14.90 5.61
CA SER A 278 6.22 -15.61 4.88
C SER A 278 5.57 -16.73 5.68
N MET A 279 6.19 -17.19 6.76
CA MET A 279 5.64 -18.21 7.66
C MET A 279 4.39 -17.72 8.40
N PRO A 280 3.49 -18.63 8.81
CA PRO A 280 2.40 -18.28 9.71
C PRO A 280 2.92 -17.71 11.03
N ARG A 281 2.18 -16.75 11.59
CA ARG A 281 2.51 -16.12 12.87
C ARG A 281 2.70 -17.11 14.03
N ASN A 282 2.04 -18.26 13.98
CA ASN A 282 2.15 -19.26 15.04
C ASN A 282 3.49 -20.01 14.99
N GLU A 283 4.01 -20.31 13.79
CA GLU A 283 5.35 -20.89 13.60
C GLU A 283 6.43 -19.94 14.14
N ILE A 284 6.34 -18.65 13.77
CA ILE A 284 7.31 -17.66 14.24
C ILE A 284 7.22 -17.49 15.77
N ARG A 285 6.01 -17.55 16.35
CA ARG A 285 5.82 -17.51 17.80
C ARG A 285 6.37 -18.76 18.49
N TYR A 286 6.27 -19.92 17.85
CA TYR A 286 6.85 -21.15 18.35
C TYR A 286 8.38 -21.03 18.44
N LEU A 287 9.02 -20.60 17.35
CA LEU A 287 10.45 -20.31 17.31
C LEU A 287 10.88 -19.31 18.38
N TYR A 288 10.09 -18.25 18.59
CA TYR A 288 10.36 -17.26 19.63
C TYR A 288 10.39 -17.88 21.03
N LYS A 289 9.46 -18.79 21.34
CA LYS A 289 9.39 -19.44 22.65
C LYS A 289 10.53 -20.42 22.89
N LYS A 290 10.92 -21.16 21.85
CA LYS A 290 12.02 -22.14 21.93
C LYS A 290 13.38 -21.47 22.05
N GLY A 291 13.55 -20.32 21.40
CA GLY A 291 14.85 -19.70 21.21
C GLY A 291 15.54 -20.26 19.96
N ILE A 292 16.01 -19.38 19.08
CA ILE A 292 16.65 -19.74 17.79
C ILE A 292 18.16 -19.50 17.84
N GLY A 293 18.60 -18.67 18.79
CA GLY A 293 19.98 -18.24 18.86
C GLY A 293 20.84 -19.25 19.61
N PRO A 294 22.11 -19.46 19.20
CA PRO A 294 23.11 -20.00 20.10
C PRO A 294 23.13 -19.17 21.39
N SER A 295 23.03 -19.84 22.54
CA SER A 295 22.93 -19.25 23.86
C SER A 295 23.96 -19.89 24.79
N GLY A 296 24.59 -19.08 25.65
CA GLY A 296 25.62 -19.51 26.60
C GLY A 296 26.65 -18.40 26.82
N GLU A 297 27.29 -18.38 28.00
CA GLU A 297 28.29 -17.37 28.39
C GLU A 297 29.51 -17.38 27.45
N LEU A 298 29.97 -18.58 27.06
CA LEU A 298 31.04 -18.76 26.08
C LEU A 298 30.67 -18.24 24.68
N TRP A 299 29.40 -18.37 24.29
CA TRP A 299 28.95 -17.85 23.01
C TRP A 299 28.97 -16.33 23.00
N THR A 300 28.61 -15.66 24.10
CA THR A 300 28.68 -14.20 24.16
C THR A 300 30.09 -13.63 23.99
N GLU A 301 31.12 -14.36 24.43
CA GLU A 301 32.53 -13.97 24.32
C GLU A 301 33.10 -14.23 22.92
N VAL A 302 32.77 -15.38 22.31
CA VAL A 302 33.32 -15.80 21.01
C VAL A 302 32.56 -15.21 19.82
N LYS A 303 31.32 -14.78 20.04
CA LYS A 303 30.42 -14.28 18.99
C LYS A 303 31.01 -13.13 18.18
N ASP A 304 31.61 -12.13 18.81
CA ASP A 304 32.10 -10.95 18.10
C ASP A 304 33.37 -11.24 17.26
N LEU A 305 34.11 -12.30 17.60
CA LEU A 305 35.30 -12.76 16.86
C LEU A 305 34.93 -13.58 15.61
N VAL A 306 33.94 -14.49 15.73
CA VAL A 306 33.59 -15.44 14.65
C VAL A 306 32.47 -14.92 13.74
N LEU A 307 31.63 -13.99 14.22
CA LEU A 307 30.53 -13.41 13.46
C LEU A 307 30.94 -12.81 12.11
N PRO A 308 32.03 -12.02 11.99
CA PRO A 308 32.41 -11.42 10.72
C PRO A 308 32.77 -12.45 9.65
N GLU A 309 33.30 -13.60 10.08
CA GLU A 309 33.91 -14.60 9.19
C GLU A 309 32.94 -15.71 8.76
N SER A 310 31.87 -15.97 9.54
CA SER A 310 30.89 -17.01 9.22
C SER A 310 29.55 -16.46 8.71
N PRO A 311 29.20 -16.65 7.43
CA PRO A 311 27.93 -16.18 6.88
C PRO A 311 26.71 -16.88 7.51
N MET A 312 26.85 -18.15 7.90
CA MET A 312 25.77 -18.91 8.55
C MET A 312 25.44 -18.34 9.95
N LEU A 313 26.46 -17.96 10.72
CA LEU A 313 26.26 -17.35 12.04
C LEU A 313 25.66 -15.95 11.94
N GLN A 314 26.04 -15.18 10.91
CA GLN A 314 25.40 -13.90 10.62
C GLN A 314 23.92 -14.07 10.31
N GLN A 315 23.57 -15.06 9.47
CA GLN A 315 22.18 -15.36 9.14
C GLN A 315 21.39 -15.81 10.39
N ALA A 316 21.94 -16.72 11.19
CA ALA A 316 21.34 -17.17 12.44
C ALA A 316 21.03 -16.00 13.38
N CYS A 317 21.99 -15.09 13.58
CA CYS A 317 21.82 -13.90 14.41
C CYS A 317 20.78 -12.92 13.82
N GLN A 318 20.73 -12.75 12.50
CA GLN A 318 19.73 -11.91 11.84
C GLN A 318 18.32 -12.49 12.01
N VAL A 319 18.16 -13.81 11.85
CA VAL A 319 16.88 -14.51 12.05
C VAL A 319 16.43 -14.42 13.51
N ALA A 320 17.32 -14.69 14.47
CA ALA A 320 17.00 -14.54 15.89
C ALA A 320 16.56 -13.11 16.23
N THR A 321 17.28 -12.10 15.71
CA THR A 321 16.92 -10.68 15.88
C THR A 321 15.57 -10.35 15.24
N LEU A 322 15.26 -10.93 14.06
CA LEU A 322 13.98 -10.75 13.39
C LEU A 322 12.82 -11.35 14.19
N VAL A 323 12.97 -12.57 14.68
CA VAL A 323 11.93 -13.24 15.46
C VAL A 323 11.70 -12.53 16.79
N ASP A 324 12.76 -12.11 17.48
CA ASP A 324 12.63 -11.26 18.66
C ASP A 324 11.93 -9.94 18.31
N ALA A 325 12.30 -9.26 17.21
CA ALA A 325 11.63 -8.03 16.80
C ALA A 325 10.12 -8.21 16.46
N LEU A 326 9.70 -9.44 16.12
CA LEU A 326 8.29 -9.75 15.83
C LEU A 326 7.46 -10.06 17.08
N PHE A 327 8.03 -10.81 18.04
CA PHE A 327 7.28 -11.38 19.17
C PHE A 327 7.85 -11.11 20.56
N GLY A 328 9.02 -10.48 20.66
CA GLY A 328 9.65 -10.10 21.92
C GLY A 328 8.72 -9.26 22.81
N PRO A 329 8.96 -9.25 24.13
CA PRO A 329 8.19 -8.43 25.06
C PRO A 329 8.24 -6.99 24.59
N ALA A 330 7.09 -6.37 24.37
CA ALA A 330 7.06 -4.93 24.18
C ALA A 330 7.55 -4.36 25.51
N GLU A 331 8.78 -3.87 25.58
CA GLU A 331 9.18 -2.98 26.67
C GLU A 331 8.06 -1.95 26.78
N HIS A 332 7.41 -1.91 27.94
CA HIS A 332 6.35 -0.96 28.24
C HIS A 332 6.97 0.43 28.21
N ILE A 333 7.09 0.98 27.00
CA ILE A 333 7.30 2.40 26.82
C ILE A 333 5.93 2.99 27.14
N LEU A 334 5.76 3.29 28.43
CA LEU A 334 4.75 4.22 28.91
C LEU A 334 4.63 5.34 27.87
N PRO A 335 3.42 5.71 27.42
CA PRO A 335 3.23 6.86 26.58
C PRO A 335 3.49 8.10 27.46
N ARG A 336 4.77 8.42 27.71
CA ARG A 336 5.12 9.75 28.16
C ARG A 336 4.70 10.67 27.02
N HIS A 337 3.61 11.40 27.25
CA HIS A 337 3.18 12.52 26.43
C HIS A 337 4.38 13.43 26.18
N GLY A 338 4.95 13.30 25.00
CA GLY A 338 6.18 13.97 24.62
C GLY A 338 6.70 13.32 23.36
N ARG A 339 6.51 14.00 22.23
CA ARG A 339 7.07 13.65 20.92
C ARG A 339 8.61 13.66 20.96
N ARG A 340 9.26 12.78 21.72
CA ARG A 340 10.66 12.45 21.47
C ARG A 340 10.67 11.45 20.32
N LYS A 341 10.97 11.93 19.12
CA LYS A 341 11.46 11.08 18.02
C LYS A 341 12.56 10.20 18.62
N LYS A 342 12.32 8.89 18.77
CA LYS A 342 13.38 7.92 19.04
C LYS A 342 14.46 8.16 18.00
N ARG A 343 15.61 8.67 18.43
CA ARG A 343 16.76 8.84 17.55
C ARG A 343 17.20 7.44 17.12
N THR A 344 17.81 7.35 15.95
CA THR A 344 18.42 6.12 15.44
C THR A 344 19.52 5.54 16.36
N SER A 345 19.87 6.25 17.44
CA SER A 345 20.83 5.87 18.48
C SER A 345 20.39 4.69 19.36
N ASP A 346 19.10 4.33 19.39
CA ASP A 346 18.58 3.34 20.34
C ASP A 346 18.49 1.92 19.75
N LEU A 347 18.96 1.70 18.52
CA LEU A 347 18.95 0.40 17.87
C LEU A 347 20.24 -0.36 18.18
N SER A 348 20.11 -1.63 18.56
CA SER A 348 21.29 -2.50 18.69
C SER A 348 22.00 -2.68 17.35
N LYS A 349 23.30 -3.05 17.36
CA LYS A 349 24.08 -3.29 16.13
C LYS A 349 23.37 -4.28 15.18
N ASN A 350 22.76 -5.33 15.72
CA ASN A 350 22.02 -6.32 14.94
C ASN A 350 20.70 -5.78 14.37
N GLN A 351 19.97 -4.95 15.13
CA GLN A 351 18.77 -4.28 14.62
C GLN A 351 19.11 -3.27 13.52
N CYS A 352 20.23 -2.54 13.64
CA CYS A 352 20.75 -1.67 12.59
C CYS A 352 21.08 -2.45 11.31
N ARG A 353 21.77 -3.60 11.42
CA ARG A 353 22.05 -4.48 10.27
C ARG A 353 20.76 -4.96 9.60
N LEU A 354 19.79 -5.44 10.39
CA LEU A 354 18.49 -5.90 9.88
C LEU A 354 17.69 -4.78 9.23
N ARG A 355 17.69 -3.57 9.81
CA ARG A 355 17.06 -2.38 9.24
C ARG A 355 17.70 -2.01 7.90
N ASN A 356 19.02 -1.98 7.82
CA ASN A 356 19.74 -1.66 6.59
C ASN A 356 19.48 -2.71 5.50
N PHE A 357 19.40 -3.98 5.87
CA PHE A 357 18.97 -5.06 4.98
C PHE A 357 17.57 -4.80 4.43
N PHE A 358 16.57 -4.48 5.26
CA PHE A 358 15.23 -4.18 4.74
C PHE A 358 15.18 -2.92 3.88
N ILE A 359 15.95 -1.89 4.21
CA ILE A 359 16.06 -0.68 3.38
C ILE A 359 16.68 -1.01 2.02
N SER A 360 17.74 -1.83 1.96
CA SER A 360 18.36 -2.23 0.70
C SER A 360 17.40 -3.03 -0.18
N GLN A 361 16.63 -3.93 0.42
CA GLN A 361 15.58 -4.68 -0.28
C GLN A 361 14.45 -3.79 -0.81
N LEU A 362 14.00 -2.81 -0.02
CA LEU A 362 13.00 -1.82 -0.46
C LEU A 362 13.53 -0.86 -1.54
N ARG A 363 14.85 -0.67 -1.63
CA ARG A 363 15.52 0.13 -2.67
C ARG A 363 16.01 -0.71 -3.86
N SER A 364 15.65 -1.99 -3.93
CA SER A 364 16.01 -2.85 -5.05
C SER A 364 15.55 -2.25 -6.38
N SER A 365 16.36 -2.37 -7.43
CA SER A 365 15.98 -1.96 -8.79
C SER A 365 14.76 -2.72 -9.32
N ARG A 366 14.59 -3.98 -8.88
CA ARG A 366 13.50 -4.86 -9.31
C ARG A 366 12.19 -4.54 -8.57
N SER A 367 11.16 -4.12 -9.32
CA SER A 367 9.84 -3.79 -8.78
C SER A 367 9.17 -4.97 -8.04
N LEU A 368 9.32 -6.20 -8.56
CA LEU A 368 8.81 -7.41 -7.92
C LEU A 368 9.40 -7.64 -6.53
N SER A 369 10.70 -7.38 -6.36
CA SER A 369 11.36 -7.51 -5.05
C SER A 369 10.81 -6.47 -4.07
N ARG A 370 10.77 -5.19 -4.48
CA ARG A 370 10.19 -4.11 -3.65
C ARG A 370 8.75 -4.43 -3.23
N ARG A 371 7.94 -4.95 -4.15
CA ARG A 371 6.55 -5.35 -3.87
C ARG A 371 6.48 -6.49 -2.85
N ARG A 372 7.26 -7.56 -3.04
CA ARG A 372 7.30 -8.71 -2.12
C ARG A 372 7.68 -8.26 -0.70
N TRP A 373 8.76 -7.49 -0.56
CA TRP A 373 9.26 -7.04 0.74
C TRP A 373 8.34 -6.02 1.40
N SER A 374 7.83 -5.03 0.66
CA SER A 374 6.89 -4.05 1.21
C SER A 374 5.62 -4.73 1.72
N CYS A 375 5.03 -5.64 0.95
CA CYS A 375 3.87 -6.42 1.38
C CYS A 375 4.17 -7.29 2.60
N ALA A 376 5.34 -7.95 2.65
CA ALA A 376 5.75 -8.76 3.79
C ALA A 376 5.89 -7.91 5.07
N LEU A 377 6.57 -6.77 4.98
CA LEU A 377 6.83 -5.87 6.12
C LEU A 377 5.56 -5.20 6.65
N LEU A 378 4.66 -4.75 5.76
CA LEU A 378 3.40 -4.11 6.16
C LEU A 378 2.47 -5.06 6.95
N ARG A 379 2.66 -6.38 6.86
CA ARG A 379 1.93 -7.36 7.70
C ARG A 379 2.36 -7.31 9.16
N TYR A 380 3.49 -6.68 9.49
CA TYR A 380 4.09 -6.69 10.83
C TYR A 380 4.39 -5.27 11.35
N PRO A 381 3.37 -4.53 11.85
CA PRO A 381 3.55 -3.18 12.38
C PRO A 381 4.57 -3.08 13.52
N ARG A 382 4.63 -4.10 14.39
CA ARG A 382 5.58 -4.16 15.52
C ARG A 382 7.04 -4.20 15.05
N LEU A 383 7.33 -4.95 13.99
CA LEU A 383 8.65 -5.00 13.37
C LEU A 383 9.06 -3.63 12.85
N LEU A 384 8.15 -2.95 12.15
CA LEU A 384 8.39 -1.60 11.63
C LEU A 384 8.68 -0.61 12.77
N GLN A 385 7.91 -0.68 13.86
CA GLN A 385 8.10 0.16 15.03
C GLN A 385 9.47 -0.10 15.69
N ARG A 386 9.85 -1.35 15.92
CA ARG A 386 11.13 -1.71 16.56
C ARG A 386 12.33 -1.34 15.71
N LEU A 387 12.24 -1.43 14.39
CA LEU A 387 13.32 -1.08 13.48
C LEU A 387 13.32 0.39 13.05
N ASN A 388 12.47 1.24 13.66
CA ASN A 388 12.30 2.64 13.28
C ASN A 388 12.09 2.83 11.76
N LEU A 389 11.30 1.93 11.15
CA LEU A 389 10.89 2.00 9.76
C LEU A 389 9.49 2.62 9.69
N SER A 390 9.36 3.74 8.98
CA SER A 390 8.08 4.42 8.78
C SER A 390 7.15 3.55 7.93
N PRO A 391 5.95 3.16 8.41
CA PRO A 391 4.99 2.39 7.61
C PRO A 391 4.62 3.09 6.30
N MET A 392 4.52 4.43 6.32
CA MET A 392 4.27 5.22 5.12
C MET A 392 5.39 5.17 4.08
N MET A 393 6.65 4.95 4.51
CA MET A 393 7.78 4.80 3.58
C MET A 393 7.70 3.43 2.91
N VAL A 394 7.43 2.38 3.68
CA VAL A 394 7.24 1.02 3.15
C VAL A 394 6.02 0.95 2.23
N PHE A 395 4.93 1.61 2.61
CA PHE A 395 3.72 1.74 1.79
C PHE A 395 4.01 2.49 0.48
N CYS A 396 4.78 3.57 0.52
CA CYS A 396 5.21 4.30 -0.68
C CYS A 396 5.93 3.38 -1.66
N GLU A 397 6.92 2.63 -1.20
CA GLU A 397 7.67 1.70 -2.07
C GLU A 397 6.77 0.59 -2.62
N SER A 398 5.73 0.17 -1.88
CA SER A 398 4.71 -0.75 -2.38
C SER A 398 3.86 -0.13 -3.50
N ALA A 399 3.30 1.05 -3.24
CA ALA A 399 2.39 1.76 -4.15
C ALA A 399 3.10 2.10 -5.49
N LEU A 400 4.38 2.44 -5.45
CA LEU A 400 5.16 2.71 -6.66
C LEU A 400 5.44 1.49 -7.55
N THR A 401 5.10 0.27 -7.12
CA THR A 401 5.41 -0.97 -7.88
C THR A 401 4.31 -1.45 -8.81
N PHE A 402 3.10 -0.88 -8.73
CA PHE A 402 1.98 -1.31 -9.54
C PHE A 402 1.02 -0.16 -9.84
N HIS A 403 0.25 -0.31 -10.92
CA HIS A 403 -0.86 0.56 -11.27
C HIS A 403 -2.18 -0.09 -10.81
N SER A 404 -3.05 0.70 -10.18
CA SER A 404 -4.38 0.25 -9.79
C SER A 404 -5.32 0.28 -10.99
N PHE A 405 -5.98 -0.84 -11.28
CA PHE A 405 -7.06 -0.90 -12.29
C PHE A 405 -8.44 -0.55 -11.71
N LYS A 406 -8.60 -0.63 -10.37
CA LYS A 406 -9.84 -0.31 -9.66
C LYS A 406 -9.52 0.48 -8.39
N VAL A 407 -10.45 1.34 -7.98
CA VAL A 407 -10.32 2.12 -6.74
C VAL A 407 -10.61 1.24 -5.54
N HIS A 408 -9.60 1.04 -4.70
CA HIS A 408 -9.77 0.42 -3.38
C HIS A 408 -9.70 1.52 -2.31
N VAL A 409 -10.85 1.90 -1.75
CA VAL A 409 -10.99 3.08 -0.86
C VAL A 409 -9.97 3.09 0.29
N PRO A 410 -9.78 2.02 1.08
CA PRO A 410 -8.77 2.02 2.14
C PRO A 410 -7.35 2.27 1.65
N PHE A 411 -7.03 1.85 0.43
CA PHE A 411 -5.71 2.04 -0.15
C PHE A 411 -5.50 3.50 -0.57
N VAL A 412 -6.48 4.07 -1.28
CA VAL A 412 -6.42 5.48 -1.73
C VAL A 412 -6.41 6.45 -0.54
N ARG A 413 -7.13 6.16 0.54
CA ARG A 413 -7.05 6.93 1.79
C ARG A 413 -5.64 6.99 2.38
N CYS A 414 -4.79 6.00 2.12
CA CYS A 414 -3.37 6.04 2.49
C CYS A 414 -2.52 6.80 1.47
N CYS A 415 -2.91 6.83 0.20
CA CYS A 415 -2.20 7.57 -0.86
C CYS A 415 -2.27 9.09 -0.65
N MET A 416 -3.41 9.65 -0.22
CA MET A 416 -3.55 11.11 -0.10
C MET A 416 -2.60 11.75 0.94
N PRO A 417 -2.48 11.24 2.20
CA PRO A 417 -1.50 11.75 3.15
C PRO A 417 -0.05 11.50 2.70
N LEU A 418 0.19 10.39 1.98
CA LEU A 418 1.51 10.09 1.43
C LEU A 418 1.89 11.11 0.34
N LEU A 419 0.98 11.47 -0.56
CA LEU A 419 1.18 12.50 -1.58
C LEU A 419 1.62 13.83 -0.95
N ARG A 420 0.87 14.32 0.05
CA ARG A 420 1.22 15.53 0.83
C ARG A 420 2.61 15.44 1.43
N ARG A 421 2.95 14.28 2.01
CA ARG A 421 4.26 14.06 2.62
C ARG A 421 5.38 14.08 1.57
N LEU A 422 5.20 13.43 0.43
CA LEU A 422 6.20 13.40 -0.64
C LEU A 422 6.44 14.80 -1.20
N ARG A 423 5.37 15.57 -1.44
CA ARG A 423 5.45 16.98 -1.87
C ARG A 423 6.24 17.82 -0.86
N ARG A 424 5.94 17.71 0.44
CA ARG A 424 6.67 18.44 1.50
C ARG A 424 8.15 18.06 1.60
N MET A 425 8.50 16.85 1.17
CA MET A 425 9.88 16.36 1.15
C MET A 425 10.61 16.69 -0.16
N GLY A 426 9.98 17.41 -1.10
CA GLY A 426 10.54 17.70 -2.43
C GLY A 426 10.67 16.47 -3.34
N GLN A 427 9.94 15.38 -3.05
CA GLN A 427 9.99 14.14 -3.84
C GLN A 427 8.88 14.13 -4.91
N ASP A 428 8.86 15.16 -5.75
CA ASP A 428 7.78 15.41 -6.71
C ASP A 428 7.63 14.26 -7.73
N GLU A 429 8.74 13.65 -8.20
CA GLU A 429 8.68 12.51 -9.12
C GLU A 429 7.97 11.29 -8.50
N LYS A 430 8.29 10.96 -7.24
CA LYS A 430 7.61 9.86 -6.53
C LYS A 430 6.14 10.20 -6.28
N ALA A 431 5.85 11.45 -5.95
CA ALA A 431 4.50 11.93 -5.75
C ALA A 431 3.66 11.81 -7.03
N ALA A 432 4.17 12.29 -8.17
CA ALA A 432 3.50 12.19 -9.46
C ALA A 432 3.27 10.73 -9.88
N ARG A 433 4.27 9.84 -9.71
CA ARG A 433 4.10 8.40 -9.95
C ARG A 433 3.02 7.77 -9.09
N LEU A 434 2.90 8.16 -7.82
CA LEU A 434 1.82 7.71 -6.94
C LEU A 434 0.45 8.15 -7.48
N VAL A 435 0.33 9.40 -7.95
CA VAL A 435 -0.90 9.95 -8.53
C VAL A 435 -1.26 9.20 -9.82
N TRP A 436 -0.32 9.08 -10.77
CA TRP A 436 -0.53 8.33 -12.02
C TRP A 436 -0.81 6.84 -11.81
N ASN A 437 -0.37 6.24 -10.70
CA ASN A 437 -0.61 4.83 -10.44
C ASN A 437 -1.98 4.58 -9.81
N HIS A 438 -2.49 5.48 -8.96
CA HIS A 438 -3.65 5.16 -8.12
C HIS A 438 -4.75 6.23 -8.09
N LEU A 439 -4.44 7.46 -8.49
CA LEU A 439 -5.36 8.60 -8.48
C LEU A 439 -5.76 9.05 -9.89
N SER A 440 -5.32 8.34 -10.94
CA SER A 440 -5.75 8.54 -12.33
C SER A 440 -6.81 7.52 -12.78
N VAL A 441 -7.38 6.76 -11.85
CA VAL A 441 -8.39 5.73 -12.14
C VAL A 441 -9.74 6.42 -12.24
N ASP A 442 -10.36 6.37 -13.41
CA ASP A 442 -11.67 6.97 -13.63
C ASP A 442 -12.75 6.24 -12.81
N SER A 443 -13.27 6.89 -11.78
CA SER A 443 -14.22 6.30 -10.84
C SER A 443 -14.96 7.35 -10.03
N PRO A 444 -16.30 7.23 -9.87
CA PRO A 444 -17.09 8.16 -9.07
C PRO A 444 -16.69 8.18 -7.60
N VAL A 445 -16.18 7.05 -7.08
CA VAL A 445 -15.72 6.93 -5.69
C VAL A 445 -14.48 7.79 -5.46
N LEU A 446 -13.58 7.86 -6.45
CA LEU A 446 -12.39 8.72 -6.35
C LEU A 446 -12.75 10.20 -6.46
N ALA A 447 -13.70 10.54 -7.34
CA ALA A 447 -14.24 11.89 -7.46
C ALA A 447 -14.83 12.38 -6.12
N LEU A 448 -15.63 11.54 -5.45
CA LEU A 448 -16.19 11.85 -4.13
C LEU A 448 -15.09 12.07 -3.08
N MET A 449 -14.04 11.25 -3.08
CA MET A 449 -12.91 11.45 -2.15
C MET A 449 -12.14 12.75 -2.41
N PHE A 450 -12.00 13.19 -3.67
CA PHE A 450 -11.43 14.52 -3.97
C PHE A 450 -12.37 15.64 -3.54
N LYS A 451 -13.68 15.48 -3.71
CA LYS A 451 -14.69 16.42 -3.21
C LYS A 451 -14.59 16.61 -1.69
N GLU A 452 -14.39 15.52 -0.94
CA GLU A 452 -14.17 15.56 0.51
C GLU A 452 -12.79 16.16 0.90
N ASN A 453 -11.79 16.09 0.01
CA ASN A 453 -10.42 16.55 0.27
C ASN A 453 -9.83 17.37 -0.90
N PRO A 454 -10.29 18.61 -1.13
CA PRO A 454 -9.86 19.41 -2.29
C PRO A 454 -8.34 19.63 -2.35
N TRP A 455 -7.68 19.81 -1.20
CA TRP A 455 -6.23 19.95 -1.11
C TRP A 455 -5.45 18.78 -1.72
N ALA A 456 -6.00 17.56 -1.71
CA ALA A 456 -5.34 16.41 -2.32
C ALA A 456 -5.30 16.51 -3.85
N LEU A 457 -6.31 17.14 -4.47
CA LEU A 457 -6.33 17.42 -5.90
C LEU A 457 -5.28 18.48 -6.25
N GLU A 458 -5.22 19.57 -5.49
CA GLU A 458 -4.22 20.63 -5.66
C GLU A 458 -2.80 20.10 -5.54
N ASP A 459 -2.53 19.26 -4.53
CA ASP A 459 -1.25 18.57 -4.37
C ASP A 459 -0.93 17.69 -5.59
N ALA A 460 -1.92 16.94 -6.09
CA ALA A 460 -1.77 16.02 -7.20
C ALA A 460 -1.45 16.74 -8.52
N VAL A 461 -2.23 17.78 -8.85
CA VAL A 461 -2.02 18.60 -10.05
C VAL A 461 -0.67 19.30 -9.99
N THR A 462 -0.30 19.87 -8.84
CA THR A 462 0.98 20.56 -8.68
C THR A 462 2.17 19.63 -8.96
N VAL A 463 2.21 18.44 -8.34
CA VAL A 463 3.36 17.53 -8.52
C VAL A 463 3.39 16.94 -9.93
N ILE A 464 2.24 16.69 -10.55
CA ILE A 464 2.13 16.24 -11.94
C ILE A 464 2.71 17.31 -12.88
N CYS A 465 2.25 18.55 -12.78
CA CYS A 465 2.71 19.65 -13.63
C CYS A 465 4.23 19.84 -13.52
N ARG A 466 4.77 19.86 -12.30
CA ARG A 466 6.21 20.00 -12.07
C ARG A 466 6.98 18.83 -12.66
N THR A 467 6.52 17.59 -12.44
CA THR A 467 7.22 16.38 -12.90
C THR A 467 7.14 16.21 -14.42
N MET A 468 6.04 16.58 -15.07
CA MET A 468 5.95 16.53 -16.54
C MET A 468 6.89 17.54 -17.20
N ARG A 469 7.06 18.74 -16.62
CA ARG A 469 8.03 19.74 -17.11
C ARG A 469 9.47 19.26 -16.95
N THR A 470 9.84 18.63 -15.85
CA THR A 470 11.21 18.12 -15.66
C THR A 470 11.46 16.77 -16.33
N GLY A 471 10.40 15.99 -16.56
CA GLY A 471 10.46 14.62 -17.05
C GLY A 471 10.80 13.62 -15.95
N VAL A 472 10.37 12.36 -16.14
CA VAL A 472 10.69 11.24 -15.25
C VAL A 472 12.02 10.64 -15.70
N GLY A 473 13.05 10.73 -14.87
CA GLY A 473 14.40 10.34 -15.29
C GLY A 473 14.87 11.12 -16.54
N ARG A 474 14.45 12.40 -16.66
CA ARG A 474 14.68 13.29 -17.81
C ARG A 474 14.01 12.86 -19.13
N ARG A 475 13.08 11.90 -19.09
CA ARG A 475 12.27 11.52 -20.25
C ARG A 475 10.87 12.11 -20.10
N ARG A 476 10.38 12.75 -21.16
CA ARG A 476 8.99 13.18 -21.33
C ARG A 476 8.33 12.21 -22.31
N GLU A 477 7.25 11.54 -21.90
CA GLU A 477 6.61 10.44 -22.62
C GLU A 477 5.09 10.61 -22.57
N ALA A 478 4.41 10.28 -23.68
CA ALA A 478 2.99 10.57 -23.87
C ALA A 478 2.08 9.95 -22.79
N TRP A 479 2.44 8.79 -22.24
CA TRP A 479 1.65 8.15 -21.19
C TRP A 479 1.49 9.02 -19.94
N MET A 480 2.48 9.88 -19.61
CA MET A 480 2.37 10.82 -18.48
C MET A 480 1.27 11.83 -18.73
N GLY A 481 1.21 12.39 -19.95
CA GLY A 481 0.16 13.31 -20.34
C GLY A 481 -1.22 12.65 -20.31
N HIS A 482 -1.38 11.47 -20.91
CA HIS A 482 -2.66 10.74 -20.90
C HIS A 482 -3.16 10.43 -19.48
N ARG A 483 -2.27 9.99 -18.58
CA ARG A 483 -2.66 9.73 -17.19
C ARG A 483 -2.96 11.00 -16.42
N SER A 484 -2.31 12.11 -16.73
CA SER A 484 -2.60 13.41 -16.13
C SER A 484 -3.97 13.94 -16.55
N LEU A 485 -4.34 13.77 -17.83
CA LEU A 485 -5.70 14.07 -18.30
C LEU A 485 -6.75 13.19 -17.60
N ALA A 486 -6.45 11.92 -17.33
CA ALA A 486 -7.35 11.05 -16.57
C ALA A 486 -7.56 11.55 -15.11
N VAL A 487 -6.52 12.08 -14.45
CA VAL A 487 -6.68 12.73 -13.13
C VAL A 487 -7.61 13.94 -13.23
N LEU A 488 -7.47 14.76 -14.28
CA LEU A 488 -8.36 15.90 -14.48
C LEU A 488 -9.80 15.48 -14.78
N ARG A 489 -10.05 14.36 -15.47
CA ARG A 489 -11.42 13.83 -15.66
C ARG A 489 -12.08 13.50 -14.32
N VAL A 490 -11.33 12.87 -13.41
CA VAL A 490 -11.82 12.61 -12.05
C VAL A 490 -12.09 13.91 -11.27
N ALA A 491 -11.25 14.92 -11.47
CA ALA A 491 -11.46 16.26 -10.90
C ALA A 491 -12.68 16.99 -11.49
N ALA A 492 -12.95 16.79 -12.79
CA ALA A 492 -14.14 17.31 -13.45
C ALA A 492 -15.39 16.66 -12.85
N ALA A 493 -15.38 15.33 -12.72
CA ALA A 493 -16.47 14.56 -12.11
C ALA A 493 -16.72 14.92 -10.64
N SER A 494 -15.71 15.43 -9.92
CA SER A 494 -15.88 15.90 -8.53
C SER A 494 -16.44 17.33 -8.43
N GLY A 495 -16.51 18.06 -9.54
CA GLY A 495 -16.92 19.46 -9.60
C GLY A 495 -15.88 20.45 -9.06
N LEU A 496 -14.61 20.02 -8.92
CA LEU A 496 -13.52 20.85 -8.40
C LEU A 496 -12.55 21.35 -9.47
N LEU A 497 -12.71 20.89 -10.72
CA LEU A 497 -11.81 21.26 -11.80
C LEU A 497 -11.99 22.74 -12.17
N THR A 498 -10.87 23.45 -12.30
CA THR A 498 -10.85 24.84 -12.75
C THR A 498 -9.88 25.01 -13.91
N PRO A 499 -10.00 26.09 -14.70
CA PRO A 499 -9.03 26.40 -15.75
C PRO A 499 -7.58 26.49 -15.26
N ALA A 500 -7.36 26.91 -14.00
CA ALA A 500 -6.04 26.99 -13.38
C ALA A 500 -5.36 25.61 -13.21
N HIS A 501 -6.14 24.54 -13.03
CA HIS A 501 -5.62 23.17 -13.04
C HIS A 501 -5.43 22.66 -14.47
N CYS A 502 -6.39 22.97 -15.34
CA CYS A 502 -6.49 22.43 -16.69
C CYS A 502 -5.37 22.93 -17.61
N ILE A 503 -5.16 24.25 -17.67
CA ILE A 503 -4.20 24.89 -18.57
C ILE A 503 -2.77 24.34 -18.39
N PRO A 504 -2.15 24.40 -17.19
CA PRO A 504 -0.77 23.95 -17.02
C PRO A 504 -0.61 22.44 -17.23
N THR A 505 -1.61 21.64 -16.84
CA THR A 505 -1.58 20.18 -17.01
C THR A 505 -1.71 19.79 -18.47
N CYS A 506 -2.62 20.42 -19.22
CA CYS A 506 -2.80 20.17 -20.65
C CYS A 506 -1.60 20.63 -21.46
N ALA A 507 -1.04 21.79 -21.16
CA ALA A 507 0.19 22.27 -21.81
C ALA A 507 1.35 21.29 -21.59
N ALA A 508 1.58 20.86 -20.34
CA ALA A 508 2.61 19.89 -20.02
C ALA A 508 2.34 18.49 -20.63
N ALA A 509 1.08 18.11 -20.85
CA ALA A 509 0.73 16.89 -21.56
C ALA A 509 1.11 16.95 -23.05
N LEU A 510 0.92 18.10 -23.71
CA LEU A 510 1.39 18.33 -25.08
C LEU A 510 2.92 18.28 -25.16
N ASP A 511 3.60 18.88 -24.18
CA ASP A 511 5.07 18.84 -24.08
C ASP A 511 5.61 17.41 -23.82
N CYS A 512 4.77 16.52 -23.29
CA CYS A 512 5.05 15.09 -23.17
C CYS A 512 4.73 14.27 -24.43
N GLY A 513 4.22 14.90 -25.49
CA GLY A 513 3.90 14.24 -26.77
C GLY A 513 2.45 13.77 -26.92
N VAL A 514 1.51 14.20 -26.07
CA VAL A 514 0.08 13.98 -26.31
C VAL A 514 -0.39 14.85 -27.48
N HIS A 515 -1.22 14.30 -28.36
CA HIS A 515 -1.78 15.06 -29.48
C HIS A 515 -2.74 16.17 -29.02
N PHE A 516 -2.70 17.31 -29.71
CA PHE A 516 -3.60 18.44 -29.46
C PHE A 516 -5.08 18.06 -29.56
N ALA A 517 -5.44 17.16 -30.49
CA ALA A 517 -6.82 16.67 -30.64
C ALA A 517 -7.35 16.02 -29.36
N THR A 518 -6.52 15.24 -28.65
CA THR A 518 -6.89 14.60 -27.38
C THR A 518 -7.15 15.63 -26.28
N VAL A 519 -6.32 16.68 -26.23
CA VAL A 519 -6.51 17.79 -25.29
C VAL A 519 -7.77 18.58 -25.64
N GLN A 520 -8.00 18.85 -26.92
CA GLN A 520 -9.20 19.54 -27.40
C GLN A 520 -10.47 18.78 -27.05
N GLN A 521 -10.49 17.46 -27.28
CA GLN A 521 -11.60 16.60 -26.89
C GLN A 521 -11.85 16.67 -25.38
N PHE A 522 -10.80 16.53 -24.56
CA PHE A 522 -10.92 16.60 -23.10
C PHE A 522 -11.47 17.94 -22.61
N VAL A 523 -10.96 19.07 -23.12
CA VAL A 523 -11.44 20.40 -22.72
C VAL A 523 -12.90 20.58 -23.14
N GLY A 524 -13.29 20.09 -24.33
CA GLY A 524 -14.69 20.07 -24.78
C GLY A 524 -15.60 19.18 -23.94
N GLU A 525 -15.12 18.04 -23.43
CA GLU A 525 -15.86 17.17 -22.50
C GLU A 525 -16.13 17.87 -21.17
N VAL A 526 -15.15 18.62 -20.64
CA VAL A 526 -15.24 19.26 -19.32
C VAL A 526 -16.01 20.58 -19.35
N PHE A 527 -15.70 21.43 -20.33
CA PHE A 527 -16.22 22.80 -20.40
C PHE A 527 -17.25 22.98 -21.51
N GLY A 528 -17.72 21.89 -22.16
CA GLY A 528 -18.58 21.97 -23.34
C GLY A 528 -19.90 22.74 -23.17
N HIS A 529 -20.35 22.93 -21.92
CA HIS A 529 -21.50 23.78 -21.61
C HIS A 529 -21.21 25.29 -21.72
N ASP A 530 -19.93 25.68 -21.70
CA ASP A 530 -19.42 27.04 -21.82
C ASP A 530 -18.37 27.11 -22.95
N GLY A 531 -18.85 27.49 -24.14
CA GLY A 531 -18.02 27.61 -25.34
C GLY A 531 -16.90 28.66 -25.21
N ASP A 532 -17.14 29.72 -24.44
CA ASP A 532 -16.17 30.80 -24.26
C ASP A 532 -15.03 30.35 -23.34
N THR A 533 -15.35 29.70 -22.21
CA THR A 533 -14.33 29.08 -21.34
C THR A 533 -13.55 28.00 -22.09
N THR A 534 -14.22 27.16 -22.89
CA THR A 534 -13.57 26.14 -23.72
C THR A 534 -12.53 26.77 -24.66
N LYS A 535 -12.93 27.81 -25.41
CA LYS A 535 -12.05 28.54 -26.34
C LYS A 535 -10.89 29.22 -25.60
N TRP A 536 -11.18 29.85 -24.48
CA TRP A 536 -10.18 30.53 -23.65
C TRP A 536 -9.12 29.55 -23.12
N VAL A 537 -9.54 28.41 -22.55
CA VAL A 537 -8.64 27.36 -22.06
C VAL A 537 -7.74 26.83 -23.18
N LEU A 538 -8.30 26.51 -24.35
CA LEU A 538 -7.52 25.98 -25.48
C LEU A 538 -6.48 26.98 -25.98
N ASN A 539 -6.84 28.26 -26.07
CA ASN A 539 -5.90 29.31 -26.48
C ASN A 539 -4.80 29.51 -25.43
N MET A 540 -5.13 29.49 -24.13
CA MET A 540 -4.14 29.55 -23.06
C MET A 540 -3.21 28.33 -23.04
N VAL A 541 -3.72 27.12 -23.32
CA VAL A 541 -2.89 25.92 -23.49
C VAL A 541 -1.92 26.08 -24.65
N ARG A 542 -2.37 26.60 -25.80
CA ARG A 542 -1.51 26.87 -26.96
C ARG A 542 -0.41 27.88 -26.66
N LEU A 543 -0.70 28.88 -25.85
CA LEU A 543 0.27 29.89 -25.43
C LEU A 543 1.30 29.36 -24.43
N THR A 544 0.90 28.44 -23.56
CA THR A 544 1.74 27.98 -22.45
C THR A 544 2.60 26.76 -22.77
N THR A 545 2.27 26.00 -23.82
CA THR A 545 3.04 24.82 -24.25
C THR A 545 4.31 25.19 -25.02
N GLU A 546 5.38 24.42 -24.79
CA GLU A 546 6.63 24.44 -25.54
C GLU A 546 6.49 23.71 -26.89
N SER A 547 5.60 22.72 -26.98
CA SER A 547 5.36 21.89 -28.18
C SER A 547 4.92 22.70 -29.42
N HIS A 548 4.32 23.88 -29.24
CA HIS A 548 3.90 24.77 -30.33
C HIS A 548 4.97 25.80 -30.73
N THR A 549 6.22 25.33 -30.80
CA THR A 549 7.35 26.06 -31.38
C THR A 549 7.74 25.44 -32.73
N THR A 550 8.21 26.26 -33.65
CA THR A 550 8.69 25.84 -34.97
C THR A 550 10.19 26.09 -35.03
N ARG A 551 10.94 25.13 -35.55
CA ARG A 551 12.39 25.25 -35.73
C ARG A 551 12.66 26.02 -37.02
N LEU A 552 13.37 27.13 -36.91
CA LEU A 552 13.75 28.00 -38.02
C LEU A 552 15.28 27.98 -38.14
N LEU A 553 15.79 27.70 -39.33
CA LEU A 553 17.22 27.86 -39.62
C LEU A 553 17.48 29.31 -40.06
N VAL A 554 18.21 30.04 -39.24
CA VAL A 554 18.50 31.47 -39.44
C VAL A 554 19.95 31.65 -39.86
N PRO A 555 20.23 32.21 -41.05
CA PRO A 555 21.59 32.44 -41.50
C PRO A 555 22.34 33.42 -40.59
N LEU A 556 23.61 33.11 -40.29
CA LEU A 556 24.48 33.95 -39.45
C LEU A 556 24.68 35.36 -40.03
N GLU A 557 24.82 35.43 -41.36
CA GLU A 557 25.10 36.65 -42.10
C GLU A 557 23.99 36.93 -43.12
N SER A 558 22.81 37.32 -42.63
CA SER A 558 21.79 37.92 -43.49
C SER A 558 21.96 39.45 -43.55
N PRO A 559 21.89 40.07 -44.74
CA PRO A 559 21.84 41.53 -44.85
C PRO A 559 20.56 42.14 -44.24
N SER A 560 19.50 41.35 -44.06
CA SER A 560 18.27 41.78 -43.39
C SER A 560 18.36 41.81 -41.87
N HIS A 561 19.40 41.22 -41.26
CA HIS A 561 19.57 41.19 -39.81
C HIS A 561 20.27 42.46 -39.31
N SER A 562 19.71 43.05 -38.24
CA SER A 562 20.36 44.13 -37.51
C SER A 562 21.76 43.72 -37.03
N THR A 563 22.67 44.68 -36.85
CA THR A 563 24.01 44.44 -36.27
C THR A 563 23.95 43.72 -34.93
N ARG A 564 22.93 44.03 -34.11
CA ARG A 564 22.68 43.37 -32.81
C ARG A 564 22.21 41.93 -32.96
N MET A 565 21.33 41.63 -33.91
CA MET A 565 20.90 40.25 -34.18
C MET A 565 22.08 39.41 -34.67
N ARG A 566 22.87 39.94 -35.61
CA ARG A 566 24.08 39.27 -36.12
C ARG A 566 25.11 38.98 -35.02
N SER A 567 25.32 39.90 -34.09
CA SER A 567 26.26 39.67 -32.98
C SER A 567 25.76 38.60 -31.99
N LEU A 568 24.45 38.56 -31.70
CA LEU A 568 23.84 37.51 -30.87
C LEU A 568 23.91 36.14 -31.53
N LEU A 569 23.59 36.05 -32.83
CA LEU A 569 23.67 34.80 -33.61
C LEU A 569 25.10 34.25 -33.63
N ARG A 570 26.10 35.11 -33.86
CA ARG A 570 27.52 34.73 -33.83
C ARG A 570 27.97 34.26 -32.44
N ARG A 571 27.57 34.97 -31.38
CA ARG A 571 27.87 34.60 -30.00
C ARG A 571 27.30 33.22 -29.65
N HIS A 572 26.06 32.94 -30.03
CA HIS A 572 25.44 31.64 -29.79
C HIS A 572 26.09 30.51 -30.58
N ALA A 573 26.39 30.73 -31.86
CA ALA A 573 27.13 29.75 -32.67
C ALA A 573 28.47 29.38 -32.00
N TYR A 574 29.18 30.38 -31.47
CA TYR A 574 30.42 30.19 -30.72
C TYR A 574 30.22 29.40 -29.40
N GLU A 575 29.22 29.76 -28.59
CA GLU A 575 28.91 29.09 -27.32
C GLU A 575 28.43 27.64 -27.50
N SER A 576 27.84 27.31 -28.66
CA SER A 576 27.27 25.99 -28.95
C SER A 576 28.27 24.89 -29.39
N ASN A 577 29.58 25.18 -29.42
CA ASN A 577 30.62 24.27 -29.91
C ASN A 577 30.34 23.68 -31.31
N ALA A 578 29.60 24.39 -32.17
CA ALA A 578 29.45 24.08 -33.59
C ALA A 578 30.72 24.47 -34.37
N ILE A 579 31.87 23.95 -33.93
CA ILE A 579 33.14 24.08 -34.62
C ILE A 579 33.08 23.03 -35.74
N CYS A 580 32.76 23.51 -36.95
CA CYS A 580 32.58 22.78 -38.22
C CYS A 580 31.09 22.48 -38.63
N SER A 581 30.48 23.45 -39.35
CA SER A 581 29.18 23.50 -40.09
C SER A 581 27.91 23.88 -39.29
N PRO A 582 26.88 24.60 -39.86
CA PRO A 582 26.66 25.28 -41.16
C PRO A 582 26.57 26.85 -41.04
N PRO A 583 26.37 27.64 -42.12
CA PRO A 583 26.24 29.12 -42.08
C PRO A 583 24.95 29.64 -41.40
N SER A 584 24.30 28.84 -40.57
CA SER A 584 22.97 29.10 -40.00
C SER A 584 22.81 28.49 -38.61
N VAL A 585 22.05 29.16 -37.75
CA VAL A 585 21.69 28.73 -36.39
C VAL A 585 20.23 28.27 -36.36
N GLU A 586 19.95 27.12 -35.76
CA GLU A 586 18.58 26.67 -35.51
C GLU A 586 17.99 27.41 -34.29
N ILE A 587 16.85 28.08 -34.48
CA ILE A 587 16.16 28.87 -33.46
C ILE A 587 14.72 28.39 -33.35
N CYS A 588 14.18 28.39 -32.13
CA CYS A 588 12.79 28.04 -31.89
C CYS A 588 11.92 29.31 -31.91
N VAL A 589 11.01 29.41 -32.89
CA VAL A 589 10.07 30.53 -33.02
C VAL A 589 8.64 30.09 -32.64
N PRO A 590 7.78 30.99 -32.14
CA PRO A 590 6.37 30.68 -31.92
C PRO A 590 5.68 30.22 -33.20
N SER A 591 4.97 29.08 -33.14
CA SER A 591 4.23 28.59 -34.31
C SER A 591 3.04 29.51 -34.66
N ARG A 592 2.52 29.39 -35.88
CA ARG A 592 1.30 30.10 -36.32
C ARG A 592 0.11 29.86 -35.37
N SER A 593 -0.04 28.65 -34.84
CA SER A 593 -1.09 28.31 -33.87
C SER A 593 -0.98 29.14 -32.59
N LYS A 594 0.25 29.29 -32.08
CA LYS A 594 0.58 30.07 -30.88
C LYS A 594 0.33 31.57 -31.10
N ILE A 595 0.72 32.09 -32.27
CA ILE A 595 0.48 33.48 -32.67
C ILE A 595 -1.02 33.78 -32.79
N LEU A 596 -1.78 32.88 -33.44
CA LEU A 596 -3.23 33.04 -33.58
C LEU A 596 -3.93 33.00 -32.21
N ALA A 597 -3.50 32.12 -31.31
CA ALA A 597 -4.03 32.08 -29.93
C ALA A 597 -3.80 33.41 -29.20
N LEU A 598 -2.59 33.99 -29.30
CA LEU A 598 -2.27 35.29 -28.70
C LEU A 598 -3.18 36.38 -29.26
N TRP A 599 -3.29 36.45 -30.59
CA TRP A 599 -4.13 37.43 -31.26
C TRP A 599 -5.60 37.33 -30.83
N THR A 600 -6.14 36.11 -30.77
CA THR A 600 -7.53 35.90 -30.38
C THR A 600 -7.82 36.31 -28.94
N LEU A 601 -6.88 36.11 -28.01
CA LEU A 601 -7.06 36.47 -26.60
C LEU A 601 -6.91 37.97 -26.34
N VAL A 602 -6.01 38.65 -27.06
CA VAL A 602 -5.79 40.10 -26.89
C VAL A 602 -6.92 40.93 -27.52
N ASN A 603 -7.49 40.43 -28.62
CA ASN A 603 -8.60 41.09 -29.31
C ASN A 603 -9.98 40.64 -28.84
N ASP A 604 -10.06 39.76 -27.84
CA ASP A 604 -11.33 39.37 -27.24
C ASP A 604 -11.94 40.56 -26.47
N GLU A 605 -13.16 40.96 -26.85
CA GLU A 605 -13.87 42.11 -26.31
C GLU A 605 -14.14 41.99 -24.81
N PHE A 606 -14.35 40.76 -24.32
CA PHE A 606 -14.69 40.47 -22.93
C PHE A 606 -13.46 40.34 -22.01
N THR A 607 -12.27 40.16 -22.57
CA THR A 607 -11.03 40.06 -21.78
C THR A 607 -10.65 41.44 -21.24
N SER A 608 -10.42 41.56 -19.92
CA SER A 608 -10.04 42.84 -19.29
C SER A 608 -8.66 43.34 -19.75
N THR A 609 -8.47 44.65 -19.82
CA THR A 609 -7.18 45.25 -20.22
C THR A 609 -5.97 44.75 -19.39
N PRO A 610 -6.09 44.60 -18.05
CA PRO A 610 -5.01 44.02 -17.24
C PRO A 610 -4.67 42.59 -17.64
N LEU A 611 -5.68 41.76 -17.94
CA LEU A 611 -5.48 40.38 -18.34
C LEU A 611 -4.82 40.29 -19.73
N ARG A 612 -5.21 41.14 -20.68
CA ARG A 612 -4.56 41.24 -22.00
C ARG A 612 -3.07 41.57 -21.88
N ARG A 613 -2.72 42.55 -21.02
CA ARG A 613 -1.33 42.90 -20.72
C ARG A 613 -0.57 41.71 -20.11
N LEU A 614 -1.19 40.99 -19.17
CA LEU A 614 -0.60 39.80 -18.57
C LEU A 614 -0.34 38.70 -19.61
N ILE A 615 -1.27 38.46 -20.52
CA ILE A 615 -1.13 37.46 -21.60
C ILE A 615 0.03 37.83 -22.54
N CYS A 616 0.14 39.10 -22.95
CA CYS A 616 1.28 39.55 -23.74
C CYS A 616 2.61 39.41 -23.00
N ARG A 617 2.64 39.69 -21.69
CA ARG A 617 3.82 39.48 -20.85
C ARG A 617 4.19 38.00 -20.74
N LEU A 618 3.21 37.12 -20.51
CA LEU A 618 3.42 35.66 -20.46
C LEU A 618 3.99 35.10 -21.78
N PHE A 619 3.57 35.65 -22.93
CA PHE A 619 4.12 35.25 -24.22
C PHE A 619 5.59 35.69 -24.39
N LEU A 620 5.93 36.86 -23.87
CA LEU A 620 7.28 37.38 -23.95
C LEU A 620 8.22 36.70 -22.93
N ASP A 621 7.77 36.46 -21.70
CA ASP A 621 8.65 36.18 -20.57
C ASP A 621 8.68 34.69 -20.18
N GLU A 622 9.45 33.88 -20.91
CA GLU A 622 9.74 32.48 -20.54
C GLU A 622 10.44 32.36 -19.16
N GLY A 623 11.16 33.42 -18.73
CA GLY A 623 11.89 33.44 -17.46
C GLY A 623 10.99 33.48 -16.22
N SER A 624 9.88 34.21 -16.29
CA SER A 624 8.88 34.28 -15.20
C SER A 624 8.17 32.94 -14.90
N LEU A 625 8.18 32.00 -15.85
CA LEU A 625 7.70 30.62 -15.66
C LEU A 625 8.76 29.69 -15.02
N MET A 626 10.04 30.08 -15.07
CA MET A 626 11.21 29.31 -14.65
C MET A 626 11.77 29.70 -13.27
N GLU A 627 11.43 30.87 -12.73
CA GLU A 627 11.96 31.41 -11.45
C GLU A 627 11.65 30.58 -10.19
N LEU A 628 10.98 29.43 -10.29
CA LEU A 628 10.81 28.50 -9.15
C LEU A 628 11.80 27.32 -9.13
N ASN A 629 12.67 27.16 -10.13
CA ASN A 629 13.62 26.04 -10.18
C ASN A 629 15.08 26.54 -10.13
N SER A 630 15.68 26.37 -8.96
CA SER A 630 17.08 26.61 -8.65
C SER A 630 18.05 25.79 -9.52
N ILE A 631 19.09 26.46 -10.02
CA ILE A 631 20.45 25.99 -10.32
C ILE A 631 20.61 25.11 -11.57
N SER A 632 20.89 25.76 -12.71
CA SER A 632 21.98 25.38 -13.62
C SER A 632 22.30 26.56 -14.56
N GLU A 633 22.97 27.58 -14.02
CA GLU A 633 23.35 28.82 -14.70
C GLU A 633 24.76 28.73 -15.30
N ALA A 634 24.90 28.19 -16.51
CA ALA A 634 26.07 28.51 -17.34
C ALA A 634 25.83 28.30 -18.84
N GLN A 635 25.10 27.24 -19.24
CA GLN A 635 25.03 26.85 -20.65
C GLN A 635 23.78 27.34 -21.42
N HIS A 636 22.78 27.91 -20.74
CA HIS A 636 21.50 28.29 -21.38
C HIS A 636 21.27 29.79 -21.61
N VAL A 637 22.17 30.66 -21.13
CA VAL A 637 21.94 32.13 -21.14
C VAL A 637 21.92 32.70 -22.57
N GLY A 638 22.77 32.21 -23.47
CA GLY A 638 22.86 32.68 -24.86
C GLY A 638 21.63 32.33 -25.72
N LEU A 639 21.19 31.07 -25.68
CA LEU A 639 20.02 30.58 -26.44
C LEU A 639 18.72 31.25 -25.97
N GLN A 640 18.56 31.40 -24.66
CA GLN A 640 17.40 32.05 -24.07
C GLN A 640 17.36 33.54 -24.43
N GLY A 641 18.51 34.21 -24.48
CA GLY A 641 18.63 35.58 -24.98
C GLY A 641 18.14 35.74 -26.42
N LEU A 642 18.55 34.85 -27.33
CA LEU A 642 18.13 34.87 -28.74
C LEU A 642 16.63 34.60 -28.94
N ASN A 643 16.10 33.54 -28.33
CA ASN A 643 14.66 33.24 -28.39
C ASN A 643 13.82 34.42 -27.88
N ASN A 644 14.28 35.06 -26.81
CA ASN A 644 13.65 36.24 -26.24
C ASN A 644 13.60 37.43 -27.20
N PHE A 645 14.68 37.67 -27.96
CA PHE A 645 14.71 38.69 -29.00
C PHE A 645 13.74 38.37 -30.15
N PHE A 646 13.72 37.12 -30.63
CA PHE A 646 12.79 36.70 -31.68
C PHE A 646 11.33 36.83 -31.24
N CYS A 647 11.00 36.48 -29.99
CA CYS A 647 9.65 36.70 -29.45
C CYS A 647 9.26 38.18 -29.40
N GLU A 648 10.20 39.09 -29.11
CA GLU A 648 9.95 40.54 -29.19
C GLU A 648 9.69 41.01 -30.63
N GLU A 649 10.47 40.52 -31.60
CA GLU A 649 10.28 40.85 -33.02
C GLU A 649 8.94 40.33 -33.55
N VAL A 650 8.55 39.10 -33.17
CA VAL A 650 7.23 38.54 -33.50
C VAL A 650 6.13 39.40 -32.90
N LEU A 651 6.25 39.83 -31.64
CA LEU A 651 5.24 40.67 -30.99
C LEU A 651 5.15 42.06 -31.64
N ALA A 652 6.29 42.64 -32.03
CA ALA A 652 6.33 43.92 -32.74
C ALA A 652 5.68 43.82 -34.13
N SER A 653 5.90 42.71 -34.84
CA SER A 653 5.22 42.41 -36.11
C SER A 653 3.71 42.26 -35.92
N ILE A 654 3.26 41.59 -34.85
CA ILE A 654 1.83 41.49 -34.51
C ILE A 654 1.26 42.89 -34.19
N ALA A 655 1.99 43.70 -33.43
CA ALA A 655 1.58 45.08 -33.11
C ALA A 655 1.40 45.92 -34.38
N ALA A 656 2.33 45.84 -35.34
CA ALA A 656 2.24 46.56 -36.61
C ALA A 656 1.01 46.18 -37.45
N ASN A 657 0.44 44.99 -37.23
CA ASN A 657 -0.76 44.51 -37.91
C ASN A 657 -2.05 44.71 -37.10
N CYS A 658 -1.99 45.42 -35.95
CA CYS A 658 -3.17 45.74 -35.16
C CYS A 658 -4.12 46.68 -35.90
N THR A 659 -5.40 46.32 -35.93
CA THR A 659 -6.46 47.14 -36.54
C THR A 659 -7.13 48.09 -35.55
N THR A 660 -6.82 47.98 -34.25
CA THR A 660 -7.34 48.86 -33.20
C THR A 660 -6.19 49.48 -32.40
N GLU A 661 -6.34 50.75 -32.03
CA GLU A 661 -5.37 51.48 -31.21
C GLU A 661 -5.18 50.81 -29.85
N ARG A 662 -6.27 50.32 -29.25
CA ARG A 662 -6.23 49.65 -27.94
C ARG A 662 -5.36 48.40 -27.95
N SER A 663 -5.47 47.54 -28.97
CA SER A 663 -4.64 46.34 -29.09
C SER A 663 -3.18 46.70 -29.41
N TYR A 664 -2.96 47.69 -30.27
CA TYR A 664 -1.62 48.22 -30.56
C TYR A 664 -0.89 48.68 -29.28
N VAL A 665 -1.56 49.50 -28.47
CA VAL A 665 -1.01 50.00 -27.20
C VAL A 665 -0.68 48.85 -26.24
N ILE A 666 -1.52 47.81 -26.16
CA ILE A 666 -1.26 46.66 -25.27
C ILE A 666 0.01 45.91 -25.68
N PHE A 667 0.21 45.64 -26.97
CA PHE A 667 1.40 44.95 -27.45
C PHE A 667 2.66 45.82 -27.26
N MET A 668 2.58 47.12 -27.57
CA MET A 668 3.71 48.05 -27.39
C MET A 668 4.09 48.23 -25.92
N ASP A 669 3.11 48.35 -25.02
CA ASP A 669 3.33 48.43 -23.58
C ASP A 669 4.02 47.16 -23.05
N ALA A 670 3.62 45.98 -23.55
CA ALA A 670 4.30 44.72 -23.19
C ALA A 670 5.78 44.71 -23.64
N ILE A 671 6.08 45.10 -24.89
CA ILE A 671 7.45 45.19 -25.42
C ILE A 671 8.29 46.19 -24.61
N LEU A 672 7.75 47.38 -24.34
CA LEU A 672 8.44 48.41 -23.57
C LEU A 672 8.69 47.96 -22.12
N SER A 673 7.71 47.32 -21.48
CA SER A 673 7.86 46.81 -20.11
C SER A 673 8.98 45.77 -20.01
N ARG A 674 9.09 44.88 -21.00
CA ARG A 674 10.17 43.90 -21.07
C ARG A 674 11.55 44.52 -21.28
N ARG A 675 11.65 45.51 -22.16
CA ARG A 675 12.91 46.24 -22.39
C ARG A 675 13.37 46.94 -21.12
N ARG A 676 12.46 47.62 -20.41
CA ARG A 676 12.73 48.25 -19.10
C ARG A 676 13.24 47.24 -18.07
N LEU A 677 12.60 46.06 -17.97
CA LEU A 677 13.04 44.99 -17.08
C LEU A 677 14.45 44.50 -17.42
N ARG A 678 14.74 44.27 -18.71
CA ARG A 678 16.08 43.86 -19.17
C ARG A 678 17.13 44.91 -18.86
N ASP A 679 16.83 46.18 -19.11
CA ASP A 679 17.74 47.30 -18.85
C ASP A 679 17.99 47.44 -17.34
N ALA A 680 16.95 47.29 -16.50
CA ALA A 680 17.09 47.27 -15.04
C ALA A 680 17.94 46.09 -14.52
N GLN A 681 17.76 44.89 -15.07
CA GLN A 681 18.59 43.72 -14.74
C GLN A 681 20.05 43.93 -15.16
N ARG A 682 20.28 44.52 -16.33
CA ARG A 682 21.63 44.84 -16.81
C ARG A 682 22.30 45.91 -15.95
N CYS A 683 21.57 46.95 -15.55
CA CYS A 683 22.07 47.95 -14.60
C CYS A 683 22.38 47.31 -13.24
N LYS A 684 21.54 46.41 -12.74
CA LYS A 684 21.81 45.66 -11.50
C LYS A 684 23.07 44.80 -11.61
N GLN A 685 23.27 44.09 -12.73
CA GLN A 685 24.47 43.28 -12.96
C GLN A 685 25.73 44.13 -13.05
N LEU A 686 25.66 45.28 -13.74
CA LEU A 686 26.77 46.23 -13.83
C LEU A 686 27.12 46.82 -12.46
N LEU A 687 26.12 47.23 -11.68
CA LEU A 687 26.31 47.71 -10.30
C LEU A 687 26.92 46.64 -9.40
N LEU A 688 26.48 45.37 -9.52
CA LEU A 688 27.04 44.26 -8.76
C LEU A 688 28.47 43.88 -9.21
N SER A 689 28.84 44.15 -10.46
CA SER A 689 30.20 43.91 -10.97
C SER A 689 31.18 45.05 -10.66
N GLU A 690 30.66 46.25 -10.36
CA GLU A 690 31.46 47.43 -9.97
C GLU A 690 31.63 47.55 -8.45
N MET A 691 30.94 46.71 -7.65
CA MET A 691 31.17 46.62 -6.21
C MET A 691 32.29 45.63 -5.91
N ASP A 692 33.48 46.15 -5.61
CA ASP A 692 34.61 45.37 -5.07
C ASP A 692 34.22 44.66 -3.76
N ASP A 693 34.75 43.44 -3.57
CA ASP A 693 34.48 42.47 -2.49
C ASP A 693 34.74 42.95 -1.05
N GLU A 694 35.11 44.21 -0.80
CA GLU A 694 35.50 44.71 0.53
C GLU A 694 34.53 45.68 1.22
N CYS A 695 33.42 46.09 0.62
CA CYS A 695 32.46 46.97 1.31
C CYS A 695 31.22 46.20 1.81
N GLY A 696 31.33 45.69 3.03
CA GLY A 696 30.20 45.17 3.80
C GLY A 696 29.15 46.25 4.06
N ASN A 697 27.90 45.89 3.79
CA ASN A 697 26.66 46.61 4.15
C ASN A 697 26.49 48.03 3.59
N VAL A 698 26.12 48.11 2.30
CA VAL A 698 25.38 49.27 1.79
C VAL A 698 23.95 48.83 1.46
N LEU A 699 22.98 49.44 2.15
CA LEU A 699 21.55 49.37 1.85
C LEU A 699 21.33 49.87 0.41
N LEU A 700 21.06 48.95 -0.52
CA LEU A 700 20.57 49.29 -1.85
C LEU A 700 19.30 50.16 -1.70
N PRO A 701 19.19 51.31 -2.40
CA PRO A 701 17.94 52.06 -2.42
C PRO A 701 16.86 51.15 -2.99
N SER A 702 15.78 50.96 -2.24
CA SER A 702 14.56 50.34 -2.75
C SER A 702 14.06 51.19 -3.92
N LEU A 703 14.45 50.84 -5.14
CA LEU A 703 13.80 51.32 -6.35
C LEU A 703 12.37 50.80 -6.29
N ALA A 704 11.48 51.71 -5.90
CA ALA A 704 10.05 51.52 -5.92
C ALA A 704 9.65 51.00 -7.30
N ILE A 705 9.39 49.70 -7.39
CA ILE A 705 8.45 49.18 -8.37
C ILE A 705 7.15 49.91 -8.03
N GLU A 706 6.75 50.83 -8.92
CA GLU A 706 5.57 51.67 -8.76
C GLU A 706 4.44 50.87 -8.14
N LYS A 707 4.05 51.30 -6.95
CA LYS A 707 2.78 50.96 -6.34
C LYS A 707 1.72 51.16 -7.42
N VAL A 708 0.89 50.15 -7.62
CA VAL A 708 -0.46 50.33 -8.12
C VAL A 708 -1.16 51.25 -7.12
N SER A 709 -1.09 52.56 -7.34
CA SER A 709 -2.01 53.53 -6.75
C SER A 709 -3.31 53.38 -7.52
N ILE A 710 -4.25 52.66 -6.91
CA ILE A 710 -5.68 52.86 -7.16
C ILE A 710 -5.95 54.32 -6.77
N PRO A 711 -6.42 55.20 -7.68
CA PRO A 711 -7.01 56.45 -7.23
C PRO A 711 -8.37 56.07 -6.63
N SER A 712 -8.43 56.01 -5.31
CA SER A 712 -9.66 56.30 -4.60
C SER A 712 -9.86 57.82 -4.67
N GLU A 713 -10.80 58.27 -5.49
CA GLU A 713 -11.80 59.30 -5.13
C GLU A 713 -12.73 59.64 -6.31
N ALA A 714 -14.03 59.61 -5.98
CA ALA A 714 -15.14 60.41 -6.51
C ALA A 714 -15.66 60.17 -7.95
N CYS A 715 -16.51 59.15 -8.13
CA CYS A 715 -17.98 59.26 -8.24
C CYS A 715 -18.61 57.86 -8.33
#